data_AF-A0A1K0GYV0-F1
#
_entry.id   AF-A0A1K0GYV0-F1
#
_cell.length_a   1.000
_cell.length_b   1.000
_cell.length_c   1.000
_cell.angle_alpha   90.00
_cell.angle_beta   90.00
_cell.angle_gamma   90.00
#
_symmetry.space_group_name_H-M   'P 1'
#
loop_
_entity.id
_entity.type
_entity.pdbx_description
1 polymer ?
#
loop_
_entity_poly.entity_id
_entity_poly.type
_entity_poly.pdbx_seq_one_letter_code
_entity_poly.pdbx_strand_id
1 'polypeptide(L)'
;MASSATSLERQPLLGSSWAANDYRTIPESAPRAAHRQSHSPYLSFFLRFYFGLGVILLLLVTILTILLAINYFEPIPLLLPPHRSPALLPLWFCIISFAMLAPGLLFFELASHSTNFFHLFVLCCTIADAILLLALPEFRMTHSYLGLASAGLCLLSTLWAFLSSLHLQKKTIPFTLNPDLGAPIVTEIPLSRAQAKWSRRFKLVCALFGCLATALTAALVTFDLVLDAADSGFKPLANLTLVHPTSLTKHPVYPQDPADVNPYPVSFRLHLACESAPTAHQPDGLESRNSTRVTPTALVMAERGVSGVMAAQFLRQMVARSGSPSGLKARGEDGHLALTRVCFWDRIGYGHSDFVYQPVSVRLQTEALYHALQKQDQLDLSSSSKKDNKDKKDGHTLGKFMLVSTGYGHLFAQDFAIQHPQLVHSFLHIDAETPDSWYTDKVGLDSGARAGFASRYHGTFGSLFYDLLPALAEPIGITRIIGLLKGKSVVDRILAPGQRARAARQHDLAGGGWRIWAAGGGNPRLLMSSWLERLDANLGRASPNYVRLNKTSSHYRSLLSERPVAVLSSFWRMHADVEGWGEEQRESLVAPAKKSSSLVGWWRLGDRKKRTGGSDQGGAAGICSTKMGVIFCEEAVRKLIAAGQFWNSTAASPLQ
;
A
#
# COMPACT_ATOMS: atom_id res chain seq x y z
N MET A 1 72.31 -36.26 -13.87
CA MET A 1 72.19 -36.88 -12.54
C MET A 1 70.85 -36.53 -11.97
N ALA A 2 69.86 -37.38 -12.21
CA ALA A 2 68.47 -37.21 -11.78
C ALA A 2 68.04 -38.56 -11.19
N SER A 3 67.65 -38.60 -9.92
CA SER A 3 67.12 -39.80 -9.28
C SER A 3 65.59 -39.72 -9.23
N SER A 4 64.96 -40.54 -10.05
CA SER A 4 63.54 -40.87 -10.04
C SER A 4 63.21 -41.80 -8.86
N ALA A 5 62.17 -41.47 -8.09
CA ALA A 5 61.55 -42.38 -7.14
C ALA A 5 60.36 -43.07 -7.83
N THR A 6 60.54 -44.34 -8.16
CA THR A 6 59.54 -45.24 -8.76
C THR A 6 59.13 -46.32 -7.76
N SER A 7 57.81 -46.52 -7.67
CA SER A 7 57.08 -47.79 -7.50
C SER A 7 57.60 -48.82 -6.50
N LEU A 8 56.95 -48.88 -5.33
CA LEU A 8 56.88 -50.12 -4.54
C LEU A 8 55.75 -50.99 -5.10
N GLU A 9 56.17 -51.84 -6.03
CA GLU A 9 55.46 -52.98 -6.59
C GLU A 9 55.35 -54.08 -5.50
N ARG A 10 54.11 -54.50 -5.19
CA ARG A 10 53.84 -55.60 -4.25
C ARG A 10 54.13 -56.92 -4.94
N GLN A 11 55.17 -57.62 -4.49
CA GLN A 11 55.38 -59.03 -4.80
C GLN A 11 54.31 -59.92 -4.13
N PRO A 12 53.84 -60.99 -4.81
CA PRO A 12 52.98 -62.01 -4.22
C PRO A 12 53.80 -63.03 -3.42
N LEU A 13 53.34 -63.35 -2.22
CA LEU A 13 53.86 -64.45 -1.42
C LEU A 13 53.44 -65.79 -2.05
N LEU A 14 54.41 -66.48 -2.63
CA LEU A 14 54.37 -67.89 -3.00
C LEU A 14 54.25 -68.74 -1.72
N GLY A 15 53.11 -69.43 -1.57
CA GLY A 15 52.97 -70.58 -0.69
C GLY A 15 52.80 -71.83 -1.56
N SER A 16 53.86 -72.63 -1.68
CA SER A 16 53.86 -73.93 -2.36
C SER A 16 53.88 -75.07 -1.34
N SER A 17 52.86 -75.94 -1.39
CA SER A 17 52.88 -77.34 -0.93
C SER A 17 51.50 -77.92 -1.32
N TRP A 18 51.35 -78.57 -2.49
CA TRP A 18 51.57 -80.00 -2.71
C TRP A 18 50.95 -80.90 -1.64
N ALA A 19 49.63 -81.04 -1.73
CA ALA A 19 48.93 -82.27 -1.39
C ALA A 19 47.83 -82.48 -2.44
N ALA A 20 48.14 -83.33 -3.42
CA ALA A 20 47.14 -83.92 -4.28
C ALA A 20 46.24 -84.81 -3.40
N ASN A 21 44.97 -84.47 -3.28
CA ASN A 21 43.90 -85.39 -2.89
C ASN A 21 42.55 -84.82 -3.35
N ASP A 22 41.82 -85.68 -4.07
CA ASP A 22 40.36 -85.69 -4.23
C ASP A 22 39.64 -84.46 -4.79
N TYR A 23 39.65 -84.35 -6.11
CA TYR A 23 38.51 -83.79 -6.86
C TYR A 23 37.37 -84.82 -6.92
N ARG A 24 36.66 -85.03 -5.80
CA ARG A 24 35.30 -85.56 -5.79
C ARG A 24 34.63 -85.16 -4.48
N THR A 25 33.38 -84.69 -4.59
CA THR A 25 32.48 -84.24 -3.51
C THR A 25 32.73 -82.81 -2.98
N ILE A 26 32.43 -81.81 -3.81
CA ILE A 26 31.83 -80.58 -3.26
C ILE A 26 30.34 -80.90 -3.07
N PRO A 27 29.78 -80.87 -1.84
CA PRO A 27 28.35 -80.94 -1.67
C PRO A 27 27.73 -79.72 -2.35
N GLU A 28 26.80 -79.99 -3.26
CA GLU A 28 25.93 -79.02 -3.93
C GLU A 28 24.94 -78.45 -2.91
N SER A 29 25.47 -77.67 -1.97
CA SER A 29 24.69 -76.83 -1.06
C SER A 29 25.38 -75.48 -0.95
N ALA A 30 25.57 -74.83 -2.09
CA ALA A 30 25.63 -73.38 -2.10
C ALA A 30 24.32 -72.90 -1.44
N PRO A 31 24.35 -72.05 -0.40
CA PRO A 31 23.13 -71.43 0.06
C PRO A 31 22.54 -70.70 -1.15
N ARG A 32 21.33 -71.08 -1.58
CA ARG A 32 20.58 -70.37 -2.61
C ARG A 32 20.72 -68.90 -2.29
N ALA A 33 21.39 -68.14 -3.16
CA ALA A 33 21.43 -66.70 -3.08
C ALA A 33 19.97 -66.27 -2.95
N ALA A 34 19.59 -65.79 -1.77
CA ALA A 34 18.23 -65.37 -1.53
C ALA A 34 17.94 -64.29 -2.57
N HIS A 35 17.15 -64.63 -3.59
CA HIS A 35 16.50 -63.66 -4.47
C HIS A 35 15.50 -62.90 -3.59
N ARG A 36 16.02 -62.04 -2.71
CA ARG A 36 15.23 -60.97 -2.12
C ARG A 36 15.04 -59.99 -3.26
N GLN A 37 13.84 -60.03 -3.84
CA GLN A 37 13.37 -59.02 -4.77
C GLN A 37 13.61 -57.66 -4.13
N SER A 38 14.64 -56.97 -4.63
CA SER A 38 14.93 -55.58 -4.33
C SER A 38 13.80 -54.75 -4.94
N HIS A 39 12.65 -54.70 -4.28
CA HIS A 39 11.66 -53.69 -4.59
C HIS A 39 12.31 -52.34 -4.31
N SER A 40 12.49 -51.56 -5.38
CA SER A 40 13.00 -50.20 -5.27
C SER A 40 12.22 -49.46 -4.16
N PRO A 41 12.87 -48.85 -3.17
CA PRO A 41 12.19 -48.14 -2.08
C PRO A 41 11.31 -46.99 -2.60
N TYR A 42 11.60 -46.52 -3.81
CA TYR A 42 10.81 -45.52 -4.54
C TYR A 42 9.47 -46.05 -5.09
N LEU A 43 9.25 -47.37 -5.06
CA LEU A 43 8.03 -48.03 -5.52
C LEU A 43 6.94 -48.14 -4.42
N SER A 44 7.23 -47.71 -3.19
CA SER A 44 6.26 -47.83 -2.09
C SER A 44 5.04 -46.93 -2.32
N PHE A 45 3.85 -47.49 -2.05
CA PHE A 45 2.57 -46.78 -2.22
C PHE A 45 2.54 -45.43 -1.48
N PHE A 46 3.01 -45.40 -0.23
CA PHE A 46 3.06 -44.18 0.58
C PHE A 46 3.96 -43.09 -0.03
N LEU A 47 5.13 -43.45 -0.56
CA LEU A 47 6.00 -42.46 -1.18
C LEU A 47 5.37 -41.88 -2.46
N ARG A 48 4.72 -42.72 -3.27
CA ARG A 48 3.96 -42.27 -4.45
C ARG A 48 2.79 -41.37 -4.07
N PHE A 49 2.09 -41.69 -2.98
CA PHE A 49 1.01 -40.87 -2.45
C PHE A 49 1.51 -39.48 -2.01
N TYR A 50 2.56 -39.42 -1.19
CA TYR A 50 3.14 -38.13 -0.78
C TYR A 50 3.68 -37.34 -1.97
N PHE A 51 4.35 -37.99 -2.92
CA PHE A 51 4.82 -37.35 -4.14
C PHE A 51 3.66 -36.78 -4.96
N GLY A 52 2.62 -37.57 -5.22
CA GLY A 52 1.43 -37.13 -5.97
C GLY A 52 0.70 -35.98 -5.28
N LEU A 53 0.52 -36.06 -3.96
CA LEU A 53 -0.08 -34.98 -3.16
C LEU A 53 0.76 -33.70 -3.23
N GLY A 54 2.09 -33.81 -3.12
CA GLY A 54 3.00 -32.67 -3.24
C GLY A 54 2.94 -32.02 -4.61
N VAL A 55 2.87 -32.80 -5.70
CA VAL A 55 2.72 -32.29 -7.07
C VAL A 55 1.39 -31.55 -7.25
N ILE A 56 0.28 -32.08 -6.71
CA ILE A 56 -1.02 -31.41 -6.75
C ILE A 56 -0.97 -30.07 -6.01
N LEU A 57 -0.41 -30.06 -4.79
CA LEU A 57 -0.25 -28.82 -4.01
C LEU A 57 0.63 -27.80 -4.75
N LEU A 58 1.75 -28.23 -5.33
CA LEU A 58 2.64 -27.35 -6.09
C LEU A 58 1.93 -26.77 -7.31
N LEU A 59 1.12 -27.55 -8.02
CA LEU A 59 0.34 -27.09 -9.15
C LEU A 59 -0.67 -26.00 -8.73
N LEU A 60 -1.42 -26.23 -7.65
CA LEU A 60 -2.37 -25.24 -7.12
C LEU A 60 -1.68 -23.94 -6.68
N VAL A 61 -0.56 -24.06 -5.95
CA VAL A 61 0.25 -22.90 -5.51
C VAL A 61 0.80 -22.14 -6.73
N THR A 62 1.27 -22.84 -7.75
CA THR A 62 1.82 -22.23 -8.97
C THR A 62 0.73 -21.46 -9.74
N ILE A 63 -0.45 -22.07 -9.94
CA ILE A 63 -1.59 -21.40 -10.58
C ILE A 63 -1.96 -20.14 -9.82
N LEU A 64 -2.13 -20.24 -8.50
CA LEU A 64 -2.49 -19.09 -7.67
C LEU A 64 -1.41 -18.00 -7.70
N THR A 65 -0.12 -18.36 -7.69
CA THR A 65 0.99 -17.42 -7.78
C THR A 65 0.96 -16.65 -9.10
N ILE A 66 0.72 -17.34 -10.22
CA ILE A 66 0.61 -16.71 -11.55
C ILE A 66 -0.60 -15.77 -11.59
N LEU A 67 -1.76 -16.20 -11.09
CA LEU A 67 -2.95 -15.36 -11.03
C LEU A 67 -2.72 -14.09 -10.18
N LEU A 68 -2.07 -14.24 -9.02
CA LEU A 68 -1.70 -13.11 -8.16
C LEU A 68 -0.71 -12.18 -8.86
N ALA A 69 0.29 -12.73 -9.57
CA ALA A 69 1.28 -11.95 -10.31
C ALA A 69 0.62 -11.11 -11.42
N ILE A 70 -0.31 -11.68 -12.19
CA ILE A 70 -1.04 -10.95 -13.23
C ILE A 70 -1.93 -9.87 -12.60
N ASN A 71 -2.61 -10.19 -11.49
CA ASN A 71 -3.53 -9.28 -10.80
C ASN A 71 -2.88 -7.96 -10.33
N TYR A 72 -1.55 -7.91 -10.14
CA TYR A 72 -0.86 -6.65 -9.81
C TYR A 72 -0.79 -5.66 -10.97
N PHE A 73 -0.74 -6.16 -12.20
CA PHE A 73 -0.62 -5.32 -13.40
C PHE A 73 -1.98 -5.12 -14.06
N GLU A 74 -2.78 -6.18 -14.14
CA GLU A 74 -4.11 -6.18 -14.73
C GLU A 74 -5.05 -6.94 -13.78
N PRO A 75 -5.99 -6.25 -13.11
CA PRO A 75 -6.87 -6.90 -12.16
C PRO A 75 -7.74 -7.91 -12.91
N ILE A 76 -7.83 -9.12 -12.37
CA ILE A 76 -8.69 -10.17 -12.93
C ILE A 76 -9.85 -10.41 -11.96
N PRO A 77 -10.85 -9.50 -11.93
CA PRO A 77 -11.92 -9.54 -10.93
C PRO A 77 -12.76 -10.82 -10.95
N LEU A 78 -12.77 -11.55 -12.06
CA LEU A 78 -13.55 -12.77 -12.24
C LEU A 78 -12.83 -14.04 -11.77
N LEU A 79 -11.49 -14.05 -11.72
CA LEU A 79 -10.72 -15.25 -11.38
C LEU A 79 -10.28 -15.29 -9.91
N LEU A 80 -10.24 -14.14 -9.24
CA LEU A 80 -9.87 -14.06 -7.82
C LEU A 80 -11.08 -13.65 -6.97
N PRO A 81 -11.25 -14.25 -5.77
CA PRO A 81 -12.27 -13.80 -4.84
C PRO A 81 -12.14 -12.31 -4.52
N PRO A 82 -13.27 -11.61 -4.28
CA PRO A 82 -13.26 -10.19 -3.94
C PRO A 82 -12.49 -9.95 -2.64
N HIS A 83 -11.58 -8.99 -2.65
CA HIS A 83 -10.70 -8.65 -1.54
C HIS A 83 -10.46 -7.13 -1.48
N ARG A 84 -10.10 -6.63 -0.30
CA ARG A 84 -10.00 -5.17 0.00
C ARG A 84 -8.59 -4.74 0.46
N SER A 85 -7.61 -5.59 0.19
CA SER A 85 -6.19 -5.40 0.50
C SER A 85 -5.39 -5.60 -0.78
N PRO A 86 -4.18 -5.03 -0.91
CA PRO A 86 -3.26 -5.46 -1.95
C PRO A 86 -2.92 -6.93 -1.65
N ALA A 87 -3.10 -7.84 -2.61
CA ALA A 87 -2.98 -9.29 -2.45
C ALA A 87 -1.53 -9.77 -2.19
N LEU A 88 -0.70 -8.93 -1.57
CA LEU A 88 0.70 -9.13 -1.21
C LEU A 88 0.88 -10.22 -0.15
N LEU A 89 0.06 -10.22 0.90
CA LEU A 89 0.12 -11.28 1.91
C LEU A 89 -0.19 -12.67 1.31
N PRO A 90 -1.27 -12.86 0.51
CA PRO A 90 -1.47 -14.08 -0.27
C PRO A 90 -0.27 -14.50 -1.13
N LEU A 91 0.40 -13.55 -1.78
CA LEU A 91 1.59 -13.83 -2.58
C LEU A 91 2.73 -14.39 -1.70
N TRP A 92 2.97 -13.82 -0.52
CA TRP A 92 4.00 -14.34 0.39
C TRP A 92 3.68 -15.74 0.90
N PHE A 93 2.41 -16.05 1.19
CA PHE A 93 2.01 -17.42 1.50
C PHE A 93 2.29 -18.37 0.34
N CYS A 94 2.05 -17.95 -0.90
CA CYS A 94 2.41 -18.74 -2.08
C CYS A 94 3.93 -18.91 -2.24
N ILE A 95 4.73 -17.87 -2.00
CA ILE A 95 6.20 -17.93 -2.05
C ILE A 95 6.74 -18.89 -1.00
N ILE A 96 6.27 -18.80 0.25
CA ILE A 96 6.64 -19.75 1.32
C ILE A 96 6.24 -21.17 0.92
N SER A 97 5.02 -21.37 0.40
CA SER A 97 4.56 -22.68 -0.07
C SER A 97 5.47 -23.25 -1.15
N PHE A 98 5.84 -22.43 -2.15
CA PHE A 98 6.73 -22.83 -3.23
C PHE A 98 8.13 -23.18 -2.71
N ALA A 99 8.67 -22.38 -1.80
CA ALA A 99 9.97 -22.62 -1.17
C ALA A 99 10.01 -23.90 -0.32
N MET A 100 8.86 -24.38 0.17
CA MET A 100 8.74 -25.63 0.91
C MET A 100 8.51 -26.84 -0.02
N LEU A 101 7.67 -26.70 -1.06
CA LEU A 101 7.30 -27.80 -1.95
C LEU A 101 8.36 -28.11 -3.01
N ALA A 102 8.89 -27.07 -3.68
CA ALA A 102 9.76 -27.26 -4.84
C ALA A 102 11.07 -27.97 -4.49
N PRO A 103 11.79 -27.64 -3.39
CA PRO A 103 12.99 -28.36 -3.01
C PRO A 103 12.72 -29.82 -2.61
N GLY A 104 11.62 -30.07 -1.89
CA GLY A 104 11.18 -31.40 -1.48
C GLY A 104 10.94 -32.34 -2.67
N LEU A 105 10.32 -31.83 -3.73
CA LEU A 105 9.97 -32.62 -4.93
C LEU A 105 11.12 -32.73 -5.94
N LEU A 106 11.87 -31.64 -6.20
CA LEU A 106 12.87 -31.59 -7.27
C LEU A 106 14.23 -32.15 -6.86
N PHE A 107 14.64 -31.90 -5.61
CA PHE A 107 16.00 -32.24 -5.17
C PHE A 107 16.06 -33.44 -4.24
N PHE A 108 14.90 -34.04 -3.91
CA PHE A 108 14.74 -35.00 -2.81
C PHE A 108 15.47 -34.48 -1.58
N GLU A 109 14.87 -33.46 -0.95
CA GLU A 109 15.46 -32.78 0.20
C GLU A 109 16.02 -33.80 1.20
N LEU A 110 17.27 -33.61 1.63
CA LEU A 110 17.89 -34.50 2.59
C LEU A 110 17.14 -34.36 3.91
N ALA A 111 16.24 -35.31 4.18
CA ALA A 111 15.44 -35.38 5.39
C ALA A 111 16.35 -35.52 6.62
N SER A 112 16.83 -34.39 7.12
CA SER A 112 17.79 -34.26 8.22
C SER A 112 17.04 -33.77 9.46
N HIS A 113 17.58 -34.06 10.65
CA HIS A 113 16.96 -33.61 11.89
C HIS A 113 16.85 -32.06 11.94
N SER A 114 17.83 -31.36 11.36
CA SER A 114 17.84 -29.90 11.30
C SER A 114 16.76 -29.35 10.36
N THR A 115 16.60 -29.91 9.16
CA THR A 115 15.53 -29.48 8.23
C THR A 115 14.14 -29.77 8.80
N ASN A 116 13.94 -30.88 9.50
CA ASN A 116 12.69 -31.13 10.22
C ASN A 116 12.36 -30.08 11.27
N PHE A 117 13.36 -29.60 12.00
CA PHE A 117 13.15 -28.54 12.99
C PHE A 117 12.66 -27.25 12.32
N PHE A 118 13.27 -26.86 11.20
CA PHE A 118 12.81 -25.70 10.43
C PHE A 118 11.42 -25.91 9.82
N HIS A 119 11.12 -27.10 9.29
CA HIS A 119 9.78 -27.44 8.79
C HIS A 119 8.72 -27.34 9.88
N LEU A 120 9.00 -27.85 11.08
CA LEU A 120 8.12 -27.73 12.24
C LEU A 120 7.93 -26.28 12.68
N PHE A 121 9.02 -25.50 12.71
CA PHE A 121 8.97 -24.08 13.07
C PHE A 121 8.09 -23.29 12.09
N VAL A 122 8.30 -23.48 10.77
CA VAL A 122 7.47 -22.85 9.74
C VAL A 122 6.01 -23.27 9.88
N LEU A 123 5.73 -24.55 10.15
CA LEU A 123 4.37 -25.05 10.39
C LEU A 123 3.72 -24.37 11.62
N CYS A 124 4.46 -24.16 12.70
CA CYS A 124 3.94 -23.44 13.87
C CYS A 124 3.61 -21.98 13.52
N CYS A 125 4.46 -21.29 12.76
CA CYS A 125 4.19 -19.94 12.28
C CYS A 125 2.93 -19.87 11.41
N THR A 126 2.78 -20.78 10.43
CA THR A 126 1.60 -20.79 9.53
C THR A 126 0.30 -21.15 10.26
N ILE A 127 0.36 -21.98 11.30
CA ILE A 127 -0.79 -22.23 12.19
C ILE A 127 -1.18 -20.93 12.91
N ALA A 128 -0.22 -20.20 13.47
CA ALA A 128 -0.49 -18.93 14.13
C ALA A 128 -1.11 -17.91 13.16
N ASP A 129 -0.57 -17.80 11.95
CA ASP A 129 -1.08 -16.91 10.90
C ASP A 129 -2.53 -17.25 10.52
N ALA A 130 -2.83 -18.54 10.32
CA ALA A 130 -4.18 -19.00 10.01
C ALA A 130 -5.18 -18.70 11.14
N ILE A 131 -4.75 -18.86 12.40
CA ILE A 131 -5.56 -18.51 13.58
C ILE A 131 -5.84 -17.01 13.60
N LEU A 132 -4.84 -16.15 13.39
CA LEU A 132 -5.01 -14.70 13.38
C LEU A 132 -5.99 -14.25 12.29
N LEU A 133 -5.86 -14.79 11.08
CA LEU A 133 -6.74 -14.48 9.94
C LEU A 133 -8.20 -14.89 10.19
N LEU A 134 -8.44 -15.98 10.94
CA LEU A 134 -9.79 -16.45 11.29
C LEU A 134 -10.38 -15.72 12.50
N ALA A 135 -9.55 -15.42 13.50
CA ALA A 135 -9.99 -14.81 14.76
C ALA A 135 -10.36 -13.33 14.59
N LEU A 136 -9.60 -12.58 13.80
CA LEU A 136 -9.75 -11.14 13.70
C LEU A 136 -10.79 -10.75 12.65
N PRO A 137 -11.87 -10.04 13.03
CA PRO A 137 -12.92 -9.63 12.09
C PRO A 137 -12.39 -8.68 11.01
N GLU A 138 -11.46 -7.78 11.35
CA GLU A 138 -10.87 -6.88 10.35
C GLU A 138 -10.11 -7.67 9.27
N PHE A 139 -9.34 -8.70 9.63
CA PHE A 139 -8.62 -9.52 8.66
C PHE A 139 -9.55 -10.32 7.74
N ARG A 140 -10.64 -10.86 8.28
CA ARG A 140 -11.68 -11.54 7.50
C ARG A 140 -12.32 -10.60 6.47
N MET A 141 -12.51 -9.32 6.81
CA MET A 141 -13.07 -8.33 5.89
C MET A 141 -12.05 -7.82 4.86
N THR A 142 -10.78 -7.68 5.24
CA THR A 142 -9.75 -7.06 4.39
C THR A 142 -9.12 -8.04 3.41
N HIS A 143 -8.76 -9.23 3.89
CA HIS A 143 -8.14 -10.28 3.07
C HIS A 143 -9.17 -11.24 2.48
N SER A 144 -10.37 -11.30 3.05
CA SER A 144 -11.49 -12.08 2.52
C SER A 144 -11.12 -13.56 2.30
N TYR A 145 -11.85 -14.24 1.42
CA TYR A 145 -11.61 -15.63 1.06
C TYR A 145 -10.23 -15.87 0.41
N LEU A 146 -9.67 -14.88 -0.29
CA LEU A 146 -8.37 -15.00 -0.94
C LEU A 146 -7.23 -15.19 0.09
N GLY A 147 -7.25 -14.40 1.17
CA GLY A 147 -6.30 -14.55 2.27
C GLY A 147 -6.44 -15.90 2.98
N LEU A 148 -7.67 -16.33 3.25
CA LEU A 148 -7.93 -17.62 3.90
C LEU A 148 -7.52 -18.81 3.03
N ALA A 149 -7.80 -18.77 1.72
CA ALA A 149 -7.43 -19.83 0.79
C ALA A 149 -5.91 -19.95 0.62
N SER A 150 -5.21 -18.82 0.47
CA SER A 150 -3.74 -18.80 0.37
C SER A 150 -3.06 -19.25 1.66
N ALA A 151 -3.54 -18.80 2.83
CA ALA A 151 -3.05 -19.28 4.12
C ALA A 151 -3.31 -20.77 4.33
N GLY A 152 -4.49 -21.27 3.95
CA GLY A 152 -4.83 -22.69 4.00
C GLY A 152 -3.95 -23.55 3.09
N LEU A 153 -3.67 -23.09 1.87
CA LEU A 153 -2.73 -23.76 0.96
C LEU A 153 -1.31 -23.78 1.54
N CYS A 154 -0.88 -22.70 2.18
CA CYS A 154 0.42 -22.62 2.86
C CYS A 154 0.50 -23.57 4.05
N LEU A 155 -0.54 -23.64 4.87
CA LEU A 155 -0.65 -24.59 5.97
C LEU A 155 -0.57 -26.04 5.48
N LEU A 156 -1.30 -26.39 4.42
CA LEU A 156 -1.25 -27.74 3.84
C LEU A 156 0.12 -28.07 3.24
N SER A 157 0.77 -27.10 2.59
CA SER A 157 2.10 -27.25 2.00
C SER A 157 3.19 -27.47 3.06
N THR A 158 3.13 -26.70 4.14
CA THR A 158 4.08 -26.82 5.27
C THR A 158 3.85 -28.10 6.06
N LEU A 159 2.59 -28.51 6.27
CA LEU A 159 2.25 -29.80 6.87
C LEU A 159 2.76 -30.96 6.02
N TRP A 160 2.57 -30.89 4.70
CA TRP A 160 3.10 -31.89 3.78
C TRP A 160 4.62 -32.00 3.86
N ALA A 161 5.34 -30.87 3.87
CA ALA A 161 6.80 -30.86 3.95
C ALA A 161 7.31 -31.50 5.26
N PHE A 162 6.65 -31.19 6.38
CA PHE A 162 6.97 -31.79 7.67
C PHE A 162 6.71 -33.30 7.70
N LEU A 163 5.51 -33.74 7.29
CA LEU A 163 5.12 -35.15 7.33
C LEU A 163 5.94 -36.00 6.35
N SER A 164 6.18 -35.49 5.14
CA SER A 164 7.00 -36.19 4.14
C SER A 164 8.44 -36.35 4.62
N SER A 165 9.03 -35.31 5.22
CA SER A 165 10.39 -35.38 5.77
C SER A 165 10.48 -36.32 6.99
N LEU A 166 9.49 -36.32 7.89
CA LEU A 166 9.41 -37.31 8.98
C LEU A 166 9.29 -38.74 8.46
N HIS A 167 8.50 -38.97 7.42
CA HIS A 167 8.34 -40.30 6.83
C HIS A 167 9.65 -40.77 6.16
N LEU A 168 10.31 -39.90 5.41
CA LEU A 168 11.58 -40.18 4.73
C LEU A 168 12.71 -40.51 5.73
N GLN A 169 12.74 -39.87 6.90
CA GLN A 169 13.72 -40.20 7.95
C GLN A 169 13.57 -41.61 8.49
N LYS A 170 12.33 -42.11 8.60
CA LYS A 170 12.04 -43.45 9.12
C LYS A 170 12.33 -44.56 8.10
N LYS A 171 12.59 -44.22 6.84
CA LYS A 171 12.88 -45.20 5.77
C LYS A 171 14.39 -45.49 5.68
N THR A 172 14.74 -46.74 5.95
CA THR A 172 16.08 -47.31 5.69
C THR A 172 16.14 -47.92 4.30
N ILE A 173 17.30 -47.85 3.66
CA ILE A 173 17.57 -48.46 2.36
C ILE A 173 18.80 -49.36 2.49
N PRO A 174 18.79 -50.56 1.87
CA PRO A 174 19.98 -51.38 1.77
C PRO A 174 21.06 -50.64 0.95
N PHE A 175 22.18 -50.34 1.58
CA PHE A 175 23.34 -49.71 0.95
C PHE A 175 24.53 -50.68 0.97
N THR A 176 25.15 -50.87 -0.19
CA THR A 176 26.31 -51.74 -0.37
C THR A 176 27.60 -50.97 -0.11
N LEU A 177 28.32 -51.32 0.95
CA LEU A 177 29.67 -50.81 1.23
C LEU A 177 30.70 -51.66 0.46
N ASN A 178 31.48 -51.02 -0.41
CA ASN A 178 32.56 -51.61 -1.24
C ASN A 178 32.15 -52.81 -2.13
N PRO A 179 31.80 -52.58 -3.42
CA PRO A 179 31.59 -53.68 -4.36
C PRO A 179 32.89 -54.43 -4.74
N ASP A 180 34.07 -53.87 -4.48
CA ASP A 180 35.35 -54.35 -5.03
C ASP A 180 36.07 -55.41 -4.15
N LEU A 181 35.59 -55.70 -2.95
CA LEU A 181 36.22 -56.64 -1.99
C LEU A 181 35.33 -57.84 -1.70
N GLY A 182 35.06 -58.66 -2.72
CA GLY A 182 34.69 -60.09 -2.62
C GLY A 182 33.38 -60.50 -1.92
N ALA A 183 32.76 -59.66 -1.10
CA ALA A 183 31.46 -59.89 -0.49
C ALA A 183 30.79 -58.53 -0.20
N PRO A 184 29.69 -58.16 -0.90
CA PRO A 184 29.01 -56.90 -0.63
C PRO A 184 28.36 -56.94 0.76
N ILE A 185 28.90 -56.15 1.70
CA ILE A 185 28.24 -55.96 3.00
C ILE A 185 27.05 -55.01 2.75
N VAL A 186 25.85 -55.58 2.71
CA VAL A 186 24.59 -54.83 2.64
C VAL A 186 24.26 -54.35 4.04
N THR A 187 24.42 -53.05 4.28
CA THR A 187 24.00 -52.41 5.55
C THR A 187 22.76 -51.59 5.31
N GLU A 188 21.82 -51.59 6.26
CA GLU A 188 20.69 -50.68 6.21
C GLU A 188 21.16 -49.28 6.62
N ILE A 189 21.18 -48.36 5.66
CA ILE A 189 21.55 -46.97 5.88
C ILE A 189 20.28 -46.13 5.69
N PRO A 190 19.99 -45.14 6.56
CA PRO A 190 18.88 -44.22 6.31
C PRO A 190 19.05 -43.55 4.95
N LEU A 191 17.95 -43.38 4.19
CA LEU A 191 17.95 -42.79 2.85
C LEU A 191 18.69 -41.43 2.80
N SER A 192 18.67 -40.67 3.91
CA SER A 192 19.39 -39.41 4.09
C SER A 192 20.92 -39.51 4.04
N ARG A 193 21.50 -40.71 4.22
CA ARG A 193 22.95 -40.97 4.21
C ARG A 193 23.44 -41.66 2.93
N ALA A 194 22.55 -42.22 2.11
CA ALA A 194 22.89 -43.04 0.93
C ALA A 194 23.44 -42.24 -0.28
N GLN A 195 23.33 -40.92 -0.29
CA GLN A 195 23.89 -40.08 -1.37
C GLN A 195 25.39 -39.82 -1.14
N ALA A 196 26.27 -40.64 -1.71
CA ALA A 196 27.72 -40.45 -1.66
C ALA A 196 28.21 -39.51 -2.77
N LYS A 197 28.79 -38.35 -2.39
CA LYS A 197 29.78 -37.50 -3.12
C LYS A 197 29.77 -36.06 -2.58
N TRP A 198 30.76 -35.24 -2.98
CA TRP A 198 30.88 -33.80 -2.68
C TRP A 198 29.58 -33.00 -2.96
N SER A 199 28.78 -33.46 -3.94
CA SER A 199 27.41 -32.98 -4.23
C SER A 199 26.47 -33.00 -3.02
N ARG A 200 26.60 -33.97 -2.10
CA ARG A 200 25.78 -34.05 -0.88
C ARG A 200 26.04 -32.91 0.09
N ARG A 201 27.31 -32.54 0.30
CA ARG A 201 27.67 -31.43 1.21
C ARG A 201 27.09 -30.12 0.70
N PHE A 202 27.23 -29.87 -0.60
CA PHE A 202 26.63 -28.71 -1.26
C PHE A 202 25.10 -28.70 -1.12
N LYS A 203 24.41 -29.80 -1.47
CA LYS A 203 22.95 -29.92 -1.33
C LYS A 203 22.46 -29.70 0.10
N LEU A 204 23.16 -30.27 1.09
CA LEU A 204 22.82 -30.13 2.50
C LEU A 204 23.01 -28.69 2.99
N VAL A 205 24.11 -28.03 2.58
CA VAL A 205 24.35 -26.62 2.89
C VAL A 205 23.28 -25.73 2.26
N CYS A 206 22.96 -25.93 0.97
CA CYS A 206 21.88 -25.20 0.30
C CYS A 206 20.51 -25.45 0.93
N ALA A 207 20.20 -26.70 1.30
CA ALA A 207 18.95 -27.04 1.97
C ALA A 207 18.84 -26.38 3.35
N LEU A 208 19.93 -26.35 4.13
CA LEU A 208 19.96 -25.67 5.43
C LEU A 208 19.77 -24.16 5.29
N PHE A 209 20.51 -23.51 4.39
CA PHE A 209 20.34 -22.07 4.15
C PHE A 209 18.96 -21.73 3.58
N GLY A 210 18.44 -22.57 2.68
CA GLY A 210 17.08 -22.44 2.15
C GLY A 210 16.02 -22.57 3.25
N CYS A 211 16.09 -23.61 4.08
CA CYS A 211 15.18 -23.80 5.21
C CYS A 211 15.28 -22.65 6.22
N LEU A 212 16.49 -22.19 6.53
CA LEU A 212 16.71 -21.04 7.41
C LEU A 212 16.11 -19.76 6.84
N ALA A 213 16.29 -19.50 5.53
CA ALA A 213 15.72 -18.33 4.86
C ALA A 213 14.19 -18.38 4.85
N THR A 214 13.59 -19.54 4.56
CA THR A 214 12.14 -19.75 4.60
C THR A 214 11.59 -19.61 6.02
N ALA A 215 12.26 -20.17 7.02
CA ALA A 215 11.91 -20.03 8.43
C ALA A 215 11.97 -18.57 8.90
N LEU A 216 13.03 -17.84 8.53
CA LEU A 216 13.15 -16.42 8.83
C LEU A 216 12.03 -15.61 8.16
N THR A 217 11.73 -15.91 6.89
CA THR A 217 10.64 -15.25 6.14
C THR A 217 9.29 -15.51 6.80
N ALA A 218 8.99 -16.76 7.17
CA ALA A 218 7.76 -17.11 7.87
C ALA A 218 7.64 -16.39 9.21
N ALA A 219 8.71 -16.36 10.03
CA ALA A 219 8.71 -15.64 11.29
C ALA A 219 8.46 -14.13 11.12
N LEU A 220 9.04 -13.54 10.07
CA LEU A 220 8.89 -12.13 9.74
C LEU A 220 7.47 -11.79 9.26
N VAL A 221 6.86 -12.63 8.42
CA VAL A 221 5.45 -12.51 8.01
C VAL A 221 4.51 -12.68 9.20
N THR A 222 4.73 -13.67 10.06
CA THR A 222 3.93 -13.86 11.29
C THR A 222 4.04 -12.66 12.22
N PHE A 223 5.25 -12.12 12.40
CA PHE A 223 5.44 -10.91 13.20
C PHE A 223 4.68 -9.71 12.61
N ASP A 224 4.73 -9.53 11.30
CA ASP A 224 3.99 -8.47 10.61
C ASP A 224 2.47 -8.60 10.82
N LEU A 225 1.92 -9.81 10.71
CA LEU A 225 0.51 -10.09 10.99
C LEU A 225 0.12 -9.80 12.44
N VAL A 226 0.99 -10.13 13.40
CA VAL A 226 0.78 -9.79 14.82
C VAL A 226 0.78 -8.27 15.01
N LEU A 227 1.64 -7.54 14.32
CA LEU A 227 1.62 -6.08 14.34
C LEU A 227 0.36 -5.50 13.71
N ASP A 228 -0.08 -6.02 12.57
CA ASP A 228 -1.34 -5.62 11.95
C ASP A 228 -2.54 -5.91 12.85
N ALA A 229 -2.51 -7.02 13.58
CA ALA A 229 -3.52 -7.36 14.57
C ALA A 229 -3.56 -6.32 15.69
N ALA A 230 -2.39 -5.93 16.23
CA ALA A 230 -2.30 -4.88 17.23
C ALA A 230 -2.75 -3.50 16.68
N ASP A 231 -2.36 -3.18 15.44
CA ASP A 231 -2.68 -1.94 14.75
C ASP A 231 -4.19 -1.83 14.42
N SER A 232 -4.88 -2.97 14.21
CA SER A 232 -6.33 -3.01 14.00
C SER A 232 -7.15 -2.47 15.20
N GLY A 233 -6.55 -2.43 16.40
CA GLY A 233 -7.14 -1.79 17.57
C GLY A 233 -7.22 -0.26 17.48
N PHE A 234 -6.46 0.37 16.58
CA PHE A 234 -6.48 1.81 16.38
C PHE A 234 -7.65 2.24 15.49
N LYS A 235 -8.72 2.70 16.13
CA LYS A 235 -9.99 3.02 15.48
C LYS A 235 -9.96 4.36 14.73
N PRO A 236 -10.64 4.47 13.58
CA PRO A 236 -10.83 5.73 12.88
C PRO A 236 -11.64 6.74 13.70
N LEU A 237 -11.41 8.03 13.42
CA LEU A 237 -12.31 9.09 13.85
C LEU A 237 -13.60 8.99 13.03
N ALA A 238 -14.74 8.74 13.66
CA ALA A 238 -16.01 8.40 12.99
C ALA A 238 -16.04 7.04 12.28
N ASN A 239 -17.25 6.60 11.94
CA ASN A 239 -17.49 5.29 11.33
C ASN A 239 -17.12 5.27 9.85
N LEU A 240 -16.59 4.14 9.40
CA LEU A 240 -16.30 3.89 7.99
C LEU A 240 -17.59 3.79 7.19
N THR A 241 -17.64 4.49 6.05
CA THR A 241 -18.80 4.49 5.16
C THR A 241 -18.62 3.43 4.08
N LEU A 242 -19.58 2.50 3.97
CA LEU A 242 -19.59 1.54 2.86
C LEU A 242 -20.06 2.25 1.58
N VAL A 243 -19.22 2.20 0.53
CA VAL A 243 -19.47 2.77 -0.79
C VAL A 243 -19.58 1.63 -1.82
N HIS A 244 -20.59 1.71 -2.68
CA HIS A 244 -20.84 0.74 -3.74
C HIS A 244 -20.45 1.31 -5.10
N PRO A 245 -19.52 0.68 -5.84
CA PRO A 245 -19.16 1.14 -7.19
C PRO A 245 -20.34 1.18 -8.18
N THR A 246 -21.31 0.29 -8.01
CA THR A 246 -22.52 0.25 -8.86
C THR A 246 -23.38 1.50 -8.75
N SER A 247 -23.33 2.23 -7.64
CA SER A 247 -24.01 3.52 -7.50
C SER A 247 -23.18 4.70 -8.04
N LEU A 248 -21.92 4.45 -8.45
CA LEU A 248 -20.94 5.49 -8.83
C LEU A 248 -20.82 5.72 -10.34
N THR A 249 -21.41 4.89 -11.21
CA THR A 249 -21.21 5.01 -12.68
C THR A 249 -22.51 4.92 -13.49
N LYS A 250 -22.98 6.07 -14.01
CA LYS A 250 -23.74 6.13 -15.28
C LYS A 250 -22.83 6.22 -16.51
N HIS A 251 -21.53 6.45 -16.30
CA HIS A 251 -20.52 6.57 -17.35
C HIS A 251 -19.28 5.74 -16.99
N PRO A 252 -18.66 5.06 -17.96
CA PRO A 252 -17.47 4.24 -17.72
C PRO A 252 -16.31 5.09 -17.21
N VAL A 253 -15.51 4.50 -16.31
CA VAL A 253 -14.34 5.17 -15.71
C VAL A 253 -13.18 5.25 -16.69
N TYR A 254 -13.01 4.23 -17.54
CA TYR A 254 -12.09 4.25 -18.67
C TYR A 254 -12.85 4.30 -20.01
N PRO A 255 -12.35 5.03 -21.03
CA PRO A 255 -12.98 5.08 -22.36
C PRO A 255 -13.11 3.72 -23.04
N GLN A 256 -12.34 2.74 -22.58
CA GLN A 256 -12.27 1.37 -23.09
C GLN A 256 -13.24 0.42 -22.36
N ASP A 257 -13.81 0.84 -21.22
CA ASP A 257 -14.72 -0.01 -20.47
C ASP A 257 -16.10 -0.02 -21.18
N PRO A 258 -16.66 -1.21 -21.46
CA PRO A 258 -18.03 -1.31 -21.94
C PRO A 258 -18.99 -0.73 -20.90
N ALA A 259 -19.92 0.11 -21.35
CA ALA A 259 -20.80 0.91 -20.48
C ALA A 259 -21.66 0.09 -19.50
N ASP A 260 -21.84 -1.22 -19.75
CA ASP A 260 -22.71 -2.13 -18.98
C ASP A 260 -21.96 -3.16 -18.12
N VAL A 261 -20.62 -3.21 -18.18
CA VAL A 261 -19.84 -4.14 -17.33
C VAL A 261 -19.36 -3.36 -16.12
N ASN A 262 -19.89 -3.68 -14.93
CA ASN A 262 -19.39 -3.11 -13.69
C ASN A 262 -17.90 -3.47 -13.53
N PRO A 263 -16.96 -2.52 -13.69
CA PRO A 263 -15.54 -2.83 -13.61
C PRO A 263 -15.11 -3.14 -12.17
N TYR A 264 -16.01 -2.90 -11.20
CA TYR A 264 -15.71 -2.93 -9.78
C TYR A 264 -16.68 -3.84 -9.02
N PRO A 265 -16.37 -5.14 -8.87
CA PRO A 265 -17.28 -6.08 -8.23
C PRO A 265 -17.38 -5.93 -6.69
N VAL A 266 -16.54 -5.08 -6.06
CA VAL A 266 -16.38 -5.06 -4.60
C VAL A 266 -16.78 -3.73 -3.99
N SER A 267 -17.70 -3.77 -3.02
CA SER A 267 -17.95 -2.66 -2.11
C SER A 267 -16.75 -2.42 -1.21
N PHE A 268 -16.39 -1.16 -0.99
CA PHE A 268 -15.24 -0.79 -0.15
C PHE A 268 -15.63 0.21 0.92
N ARG A 269 -14.88 0.25 2.02
CA ARG A 269 -15.07 1.20 3.10
C ARG A 269 -14.23 2.45 2.85
N LEU A 270 -14.88 3.60 2.86
CA LEU A 270 -14.24 4.91 2.80
C LEU A 270 -14.32 5.59 4.17
N HIS A 271 -13.19 6.08 4.65
CA HIS A 271 -13.14 6.92 5.85
C HIS A 271 -13.48 8.36 5.50
N LEU A 272 -14.53 8.88 6.13
CA LEU A 272 -14.96 10.28 6.06
C LEU A 272 -15.40 10.68 7.47
N ALA A 273 -14.90 11.81 7.95
CA ALA A 273 -15.28 12.36 9.24
C ALA A 273 -15.46 13.87 9.15
N CYS A 274 -16.42 14.39 9.91
CA CYS A 274 -16.66 15.81 10.06
C CYS A 274 -16.62 16.19 11.53
N GLU A 275 -15.87 17.23 11.86
CA GLU A 275 -15.79 17.82 13.19
C GLU A 275 -16.41 19.22 13.16
N SER A 276 -17.17 19.54 14.20
CA SER A 276 -17.76 20.86 14.40
C SER A 276 -17.25 21.50 15.68
N ALA A 277 -17.23 22.82 15.69
CA ALA A 277 -16.90 23.61 16.86
C ALA A 277 -17.87 23.24 18.00
N PRO A 278 -17.39 23.13 19.25
CA PRO A 278 -18.26 22.86 20.38
C PRO A 278 -19.29 23.99 20.50
N THR A 279 -20.56 23.62 20.62
CA THR A 279 -21.63 24.59 20.88
C THR A 279 -21.36 25.23 22.23
N ALA A 280 -21.03 26.52 22.25
CA ALA A 280 -21.03 27.27 23.50
C ALA A 280 -22.43 27.15 24.09
N HIS A 281 -22.56 26.62 25.31
CA HIS A 281 -23.80 26.68 26.07
C HIS A 281 -24.19 28.15 26.20
N GLN A 282 -25.11 28.62 25.36
CA GLN A 282 -25.81 29.87 25.61
C GLN A 282 -26.76 29.61 26.79
N PRO A 283 -26.75 30.45 27.83
CA PRO A 283 -27.79 30.40 28.85
C PRO A 283 -29.13 30.67 28.17
N ASP A 284 -30.11 29.82 28.44
CA ASP A 284 -31.49 29.92 27.96
C ASP A 284 -32.02 31.35 28.16
N GLY A 285 -32.31 32.08 27.08
CA GLY A 285 -33.05 33.35 27.20
C GLY A 285 -32.76 34.46 26.20
N LEU A 286 -31.83 34.33 25.25
CA LEU A 286 -31.75 35.28 24.13
C LEU A 286 -31.93 34.55 22.80
N GLU A 287 -33.12 34.69 22.22
CA GLU A 287 -33.36 34.41 20.81
C GLU A 287 -32.24 35.07 19.98
N SER A 288 -31.44 34.23 19.33
CA SER A 288 -30.39 34.70 18.43
C SER A 288 -31.06 35.47 17.30
N ARG A 289 -30.92 36.80 17.33
CA ARG A 289 -31.25 37.66 16.19
C ARG A 289 -30.67 37.03 14.92
N ASN A 290 -31.58 36.73 13.98
CA ASN A 290 -31.34 36.41 12.59
C ASN A 290 -29.99 36.95 12.07
N SER A 291 -29.01 36.07 11.92
CA SER A 291 -27.91 36.32 11.01
C SER A 291 -27.77 35.08 10.13
N THR A 292 -28.25 35.24 8.92
CA THR A 292 -28.16 34.37 7.73
C THR A 292 -26.70 34.20 7.26
N ARG A 293 -25.73 34.07 8.18
CA ARG A 293 -24.30 33.92 7.85
C ARG A 293 -23.96 32.45 7.74
N VAL A 294 -24.17 31.91 6.54
CA VAL A 294 -23.75 30.55 6.19
C VAL A 294 -22.22 30.50 6.14
N THR A 295 -21.58 30.01 7.22
CA THR A 295 -20.13 29.73 7.22
C THR A 295 -19.86 28.45 6.43
N PRO A 296 -18.88 28.44 5.50
CA PRO A 296 -18.58 27.25 4.72
C PRO A 296 -17.96 26.16 5.59
N THR A 297 -18.19 24.91 5.22
CA THR A 297 -17.49 23.74 5.77
C THR A 297 -16.20 23.51 5.00
N ALA A 298 -15.06 23.43 5.67
CA ALA A 298 -13.81 23.10 4.99
C ALA A 298 -13.79 21.61 4.62
N LEU A 299 -13.66 21.27 3.34
CA LEU A 299 -13.51 19.91 2.85
C LEU A 299 -12.07 19.67 2.42
N VAL A 300 -11.36 18.80 3.15
CA VAL A 300 -9.91 18.62 3.00
C VAL A 300 -9.58 17.51 2.01
N MET A 301 -8.71 17.82 1.05
CA MET A 301 -8.14 16.88 0.09
C MET A 301 -6.63 16.79 0.29
N ALA A 302 -6.20 15.66 0.85
CA ALA A 302 -4.84 15.43 1.29
C ALA A 302 -3.87 15.16 0.14
N GLU A 303 -2.58 15.42 0.38
CA GLU A 303 -1.50 15.03 -0.53
C GLU A 303 -1.27 13.49 -0.52
N ARG A 304 -0.49 13.00 -1.48
CA ARG A 304 0.04 11.63 -1.53
C ARG A 304 0.72 11.23 -0.22
N GLY A 305 0.48 9.98 0.19
CA GLY A 305 1.09 9.40 1.39
C GLY A 305 0.64 10.00 2.71
N VAL A 306 -0.43 10.80 2.74
CA VAL A 306 -0.94 11.44 3.96
C VAL A 306 -2.42 11.13 4.13
N SER A 307 -2.84 10.75 5.34
CA SER A 307 -4.26 10.58 5.66
C SER A 307 -4.98 11.93 5.75
N GLY A 308 -6.28 11.94 5.47
CA GLY A 308 -7.14 13.11 5.61
C GLY A 308 -7.11 13.67 7.03
N VAL A 309 -7.08 12.80 8.03
CA VAL A 309 -7.00 13.17 9.45
C VAL A 309 -5.78 14.06 9.73
N MET A 310 -4.63 13.66 9.19
CA MET A 310 -3.35 14.36 9.40
C MET A 310 -3.26 15.63 8.54
N ALA A 311 -3.74 15.58 7.30
CA ALA A 311 -3.80 16.75 6.43
C ALA A 311 -4.71 17.87 7.01
N ALA A 312 -5.80 17.48 7.66
CA ALA A 312 -6.78 18.39 8.24
C ALA A 312 -6.37 18.96 9.61
N GLN A 313 -5.23 18.55 10.19
CA GLN A 313 -4.89 18.85 11.59
C GLN A 313 -4.95 20.35 11.92
N PHE A 314 -4.44 21.23 11.05
CA PHE A 314 -4.46 22.68 11.31
C PHE A 314 -5.88 23.25 11.31
N LEU A 315 -6.76 22.79 10.40
CA LEU A 315 -8.16 23.20 10.35
C LEU A 315 -8.96 22.66 11.53
N ARG A 316 -8.69 21.41 11.95
CA ARG A 316 -9.29 20.82 13.15
C ARG A 316 -8.93 21.64 14.40
N GLN A 317 -7.68 22.10 14.50
CA GLN A 317 -7.29 23.01 15.57
C GLN A 317 -8.00 24.36 15.49
N MET A 318 -8.21 24.93 14.29
CA MET A 318 -9.01 26.14 14.12
C MET A 318 -10.46 25.94 14.60
N VAL A 319 -11.09 24.84 14.20
CA VAL A 319 -12.47 24.49 14.60
C VAL A 319 -12.58 24.23 16.10
N ALA A 320 -11.59 23.57 16.71
CA ALA A 320 -11.59 23.37 18.15
C ALA A 320 -11.44 24.68 18.94
N ARG A 321 -10.68 25.65 18.41
CA ARG A 321 -10.49 26.97 19.05
C ARG A 321 -11.71 27.87 18.93
N SER A 322 -12.47 27.77 17.83
CA SER A 322 -13.59 28.66 17.55
C SER A 322 -14.75 28.54 18.54
N GLY A 323 -14.91 27.39 19.22
CA GLY A 323 -15.92 27.20 20.26
C GLY A 323 -15.47 27.50 21.69
N SER A 324 -14.22 27.93 21.93
CA SER A 324 -13.72 28.20 23.29
C SER A 324 -14.01 29.65 23.74
N PRO A 325 -14.67 29.88 24.90
CA PRO A 325 -14.96 31.23 25.41
C PRO A 325 -13.70 32.09 25.64
N SER A 326 -12.56 31.45 25.89
CA SER A 326 -11.23 32.06 26.04
C SER A 326 -10.51 32.31 24.71
N GLY A 327 -10.87 31.62 23.63
CA GLY A 327 -10.30 31.81 22.29
C GLY A 327 -10.71 33.14 21.65
N LEU A 328 -11.98 33.51 21.78
CA LEU A 328 -12.52 34.79 21.31
C LEU A 328 -11.88 36.02 21.97
N LYS A 329 -11.41 35.92 23.22
CA LYS A 329 -10.80 37.05 23.95
C LYS A 329 -9.27 37.14 23.82
N ALA A 330 -8.57 36.05 23.52
CA ALA A 330 -7.10 36.01 23.62
C ALA A 330 -6.35 36.53 22.39
N ARG A 331 -7.02 36.79 21.25
CA ARG A 331 -6.33 37.22 20.01
C ARG A 331 -7.00 38.28 19.15
N GLY A 332 -8.10 38.90 19.61
CA GLY A 332 -8.89 39.78 18.74
C GLY A 332 -9.49 39.04 17.55
N GLU A 333 -9.81 37.75 17.72
CA GLU A 333 -10.45 36.95 16.67
C GLU A 333 -11.91 37.38 16.56
N ASP A 334 -12.24 38.06 15.47
CA ASP A 334 -13.62 38.32 15.06
C ASP A 334 -14.33 36.97 14.91
N GLY A 335 -15.19 36.62 15.87
CA GLY A 335 -15.94 35.36 15.89
C GLY A 335 -16.77 35.09 14.62
N HIS A 336 -16.98 36.12 13.78
CA HIS A 336 -17.65 36.03 12.49
C HIS A 336 -16.80 35.42 11.35
N LEU A 337 -15.48 35.33 11.51
CA LEU A 337 -14.55 34.74 10.52
C LEU A 337 -13.99 33.40 10.98
N ALA A 338 -14.54 32.85 12.06
CA ALA A 338 -14.09 31.58 12.62
C ALA A 338 -14.61 30.40 11.80
N LEU A 339 -13.74 29.44 11.51
CA LEU A 339 -14.15 28.17 10.89
C LEU A 339 -14.90 27.32 11.93
N THR A 340 -16.11 26.91 11.60
CA THR A 340 -17.02 26.20 12.51
C THR A 340 -17.10 24.70 12.23
N ARG A 341 -16.76 24.26 11.01
CA ARG A 341 -16.84 22.85 10.61
C ARG A 341 -15.76 22.48 9.61
N VAL A 342 -15.16 21.31 9.81
CA VAL A 342 -14.20 20.69 8.88
C VAL A 342 -14.60 19.25 8.63
N CYS A 343 -14.59 18.84 7.36
CA CYS A 343 -14.72 17.48 6.92
C CYS A 343 -13.42 17.04 6.24
N PHE A 344 -12.97 15.83 6.55
CA PHE A 344 -11.78 15.23 5.97
C PHE A 344 -12.03 13.75 5.71
N TRP A 345 -11.29 13.20 4.76
CA TRP A 345 -11.48 11.83 4.30
C TRP A 345 -10.15 11.21 3.91
N ASP A 346 -10.05 9.89 4.06
CA ASP A 346 -8.90 9.14 3.56
C ASP A 346 -9.20 8.61 2.17
N ARG A 347 -8.30 8.87 1.22
CA ARG A 347 -8.39 8.37 -0.15
C ARG A 347 -8.32 6.84 -0.17
N ILE A 348 -8.84 6.21 -1.22
CA ILE A 348 -8.82 4.74 -1.35
C ILE A 348 -7.38 4.22 -1.21
N GLY A 349 -7.18 3.26 -0.30
CA GLY A 349 -5.88 2.69 0.08
C GLY A 349 -4.97 3.56 0.95
N TYR A 350 -5.46 4.68 1.49
CA TYR A 350 -4.78 5.51 2.47
C TYR A 350 -5.48 5.46 3.83
N GLY A 351 -4.71 5.70 4.90
CA GLY A 351 -5.24 5.81 6.26
C GLY A 351 -6.11 4.61 6.64
N HIS A 352 -7.37 4.87 6.95
CA HIS A 352 -8.36 3.85 7.31
C HIS A 352 -9.24 3.37 6.15
N SER A 353 -9.11 3.94 4.96
CA SER A 353 -9.87 3.51 3.79
C SER A 353 -9.35 2.18 3.25
N ASP A 354 -10.26 1.34 2.78
CA ASP A 354 -9.93 0.06 2.16
C ASP A 354 -9.15 0.27 0.85
N PHE A 355 -8.38 -0.75 0.43
CA PHE A 355 -7.70 -0.75 -0.86
C PHE A 355 -8.60 -1.37 -1.93
N VAL A 356 -8.56 -0.82 -3.13
CA VAL A 356 -9.26 -1.36 -4.30
C VAL A 356 -8.25 -1.47 -5.43
N TYR A 357 -8.16 -2.66 -6.04
CA TYR A 357 -7.34 -2.87 -7.23
C TYR A 357 -7.90 -2.03 -8.38
N GLN A 358 -7.07 -1.14 -8.92
CA GLN A 358 -7.45 -0.12 -9.92
C GLN A 358 -8.67 0.71 -9.50
N PRO A 359 -8.45 1.76 -8.71
CA PRO A 359 -8.84 3.05 -9.23
C PRO A 359 -7.86 4.13 -8.81
N VAL A 360 -6.84 4.30 -9.65
CA VAL A 360 -6.10 5.57 -9.73
C VAL A 360 -6.97 6.67 -10.34
N SER A 361 -8.16 6.31 -10.82
CA SER A 361 -9.10 7.27 -11.38
C SER A 361 -9.43 8.34 -10.35
N VAL A 362 -9.06 9.57 -10.68
CA VAL A 362 -9.45 10.76 -9.92
C VAL A 362 -10.98 10.83 -9.82
N ARG A 363 -11.69 10.36 -10.86
CA ARG A 363 -13.16 10.28 -10.87
C ARG A 363 -13.72 9.40 -9.78
N LEU A 364 -13.22 8.17 -9.67
CA LEU A 364 -13.84 7.23 -8.76
C LEU A 364 -13.67 7.72 -7.31
N GLN A 365 -12.51 8.31 -7.02
CA GLN A 365 -12.21 8.90 -5.72
C GLN A 365 -13.16 10.06 -5.39
N THR A 366 -13.44 10.97 -6.33
CA THR A 366 -14.35 12.10 -6.13
C THR A 366 -15.82 11.69 -6.03
N GLU A 367 -16.27 10.75 -6.87
CA GLU A 367 -17.63 10.19 -6.80
C GLU A 367 -17.83 9.40 -5.50
N ALA A 368 -16.82 8.64 -5.06
CA ALA A 368 -16.86 7.91 -3.79
C ALA A 368 -16.97 8.88 -2.60
N LEU A 369 -16.22 9.98 -2.64
CA LEU A 369 -16.34 11.07 -1.67
C LEU A 369 -17.73 11.69 -1.69
N TYR A 370 -18.28 12.00 -2.86
CA TYR A 370 -19.63 12.56 -2.99
C TYR A 370 -20.68 11.62 -2.37
N HIS A 371 -20.63 10.33 -2.69
CA HIS A 371 -21.54 9.34 -2.13
C HIS A 371 -21.37 9.19 -0.60
N ALA A 372 -20.14 9.25 -0.10
CA ALA A 372 -19.88 9.24 1.35
C ALA A 372 -20.45 10.48 2.04
N LEU A 373 -20.29 11.67 1.43
CA LEU A 373 -20.89 12.92 1.92
C LEU A 373 -22.42 12.84 1.90
N GLN A 374 -23.00 12.23 0.87
CA GLN A 374 -24.45 12.02 0.76
C GLN A 374 -24.94 11.12 1.89
N LYS A 375 -24.27 10.00 2.12
CA LYS A 375 -24.65 9.00 3.13
C LYS A 375 -24.52 9.50 4.56
N GLN A 376 -23.65 10.49 4.80
CA GLN A 376 -23.50 11.15 6.10
C GLN A 376 -24.38 12.41 6.24
N ASP A 377 -25.36 12.63 5.34
CA ASP A 377 -26.24 13.80 5.30
C ASP A 377 -25.46 15.14 5.28
N GLN A 378 -24.26 15.13 4.71
CA GLN A 378 -23.41 16.34 4.61
C GLN A 378 -23.76 17.20 3.40
N LEU A 379 -24.55 16.67 2.44
CA LEU A 379 -24.95 17.36 1.23
C LEU A 379 -26.17 18.27 1.39
N ASP A 380 -26.87 18.23 2.53
CA ASP A 380 -28.05 19.06 2.75
C ASP A 380 -27.73 20.54 2.57
N LEU A 381 -28.28 21.09 1.48
CA LEU A 381 -28.35 22.52 1.12
C LEU A 381 -29.47 23.23 1.91
N SER A 382 -30.25 22.47 2.71
CA SER A 382 -31.51 22.89 3.33
C SER A 382 -31.36 23.83 4.52
N SER A 383 -30.14 24.11 4.99
CA SER A 383 -29.91 25.22 5.94
C SER A 383 -29.90 26.61 5.27
N SER A 384 -30.06 26.69 3.94
CA SER A 384 -30.16 27.97 3.22
C SER A 384 -31.55 28.29 2.66
N SER A 385 -32.53 27.39 2.72
CA SER A 385 -33.91 27.72 2.29
C SER A 385 -34.91 26.68 2.79
N LYS A 386 -35.44 26.88 3.99
CA LYS A 386 -36.78 26.36 4.31
C LYS A 386 -37.75 27.53 4.15
N LYS A 387 -38.57 27.43 3.10
CA LYS A 387 -39.73 28.28 2.80
C LYS A 387 -39.42 29.77 2.65
N ASP A 388 -39.08 30.17 1.43
CA ASP A 388 -39.87 31.24 0.82
C ASP A 388 -40.16 30.88 -0.64
N ASN A 389 -41.43 30.64 -0.90
CA ASN A 389 -41.98 30.39 -2.21
C ASN A 389 -42.02 31.71 -2.97
N LYS A 390 -41.57 31.70 -4.23
CA LYS A 390 -41.59 32.79 -5.21
C LYS A 390 -40.52 33.87 -5.00
N ASP A 391 -39.35 33.66 -5.59
CA ASP A 391 -38.95 34.49 -6.74
C ASP A 391 -37.72 33.90 -7.44
N LYS A 392 -37.89 33.64 -8.74
CA LYS A 392 -36.80 33.38 -9.68
C LYS A 392 -36.03 34.68 -9.89
N LYS A 393 -34.84 34.82 -9.32
CA LYS A 393 -33.75 35.62 -9.91
C LYS A 393 -32.43 34.91 -9.72
N ASP A 394 -31.65 34.90 -10.80
CA ASP A 394 -30.39 34.19 -11.03
C ASP A 394 -29.23 34.72 -10.16
N GLY A 395 -29.38 34.66 -8.84
CA GLY A 395 -28.29 34.89 -7.90
C GLY A 395 -27.48 33.61 -7.71
N HIS A 396 -26.25 33.58 -8.21
CA HIS A 396 -25.29 32.49 -7.95
C HIS A 396 -24.94 32.45 -6.46
N THR A 397 -25.72 31.71 -5.67
CA THR A 397 -25.41 31.44 -4.26
C THR A 397 -24.18 30.55 -4.17
N LEU A 398 -23.26 30.91 -3.27
CA LEU A 398 -22.09 30.07 -3.00
C LEU A 398 -22.52 28.76 -2.35
N GLY A 399 -21.84 27.66 -2.72
CA GLY A 399 -22.09 26.34 -2.14
C GLY A 399 -21.61 26.21 -0.69
N LYS A 400 -21.71 25.00 -0.14
CA LYS A 400 -21.43 24.71 1.28
C LYS A 400 -19.94 24.50 1.58
N PHE A 401 -19.16 24.00 0.63
CA PHE A 401 -17.82 23.48 0.89
C PHE A 401 -16.70 24.41 0.43
N MET A 402 -15.86 24.87 1.35
CA MET A 402 -14.55 25.41 1.02
C MET A 402 -13.61 24.24 0.71
N LEU A 403 -13.18 24.09 -0.54
CA LEU A 403 -12.26 23.01 -0.93
C LEU A 403 -10.84 23.38 -0.51
N VAL A 404 -10.28 22.63 0.43
CA VAL A 404 -8.90 22.81 0.88
C VAL A 404 -8.05 21.67 0.34
N SER A 405 -7.27 21.96 -0.70
CA SER A 405 -6.47 20.96 -1.39
C SER A 405 -4.99 21.17 -1.14
N THR A 406 -4.29 20.11 -0.75
CA THR A 406 -2.83 20.14 -0.61
C THR A 406 -2.17 19.23 -1.65
N GLY A 407 -1.19 19.73 -2.40
CA GLY A 407 -0.39 18.85 -3.25
C GLY A 407 -1.19 18.13 -4.33
N TYR A 408 -0.92 16.83 -4.47
CA TYR A 408 -1.71 15.88 -5.28
C TYR A 408 -3.22 15.93 -5.00
N GLY A 409 -3.64 16.34 -3.80
CA GLY A 409 -5.02 16.57 -3.40
C GLY A 409 -5.79 17.53 -4.33
N HIS A 410 -5.06 18.39 -5.06
CA HIS A 410 -5.64 19.34 -6.00
C HIS A 410 -6.34 18.69 -7.19
N LEU A 411 -5.85 17.55 -7.70
CA LEU A 411 -6.48 16.88 -8.85
C LEU A 411 -7.92 16.45 -8.52
N PHE A 412 -8.13 15.96 -7.30
CA PHE A 412 -9.46 15.62 -6.79
C PHE A 412 -10.32 16.85 -6.55
N ALA A 413 -9.72 17.97 -6.12
CA ALA A 413 -10.46 19.21 -5.88
C ALA A 413 -10.96 19.82 -7.19
N GLN A 414 -10.12 19.79 -8.22
CA GLN A 414 -10.50 20.17 -9.57
C GLN A 414 -11.66 19.34 -10.09
N ASP A 415 -11.55 18.01 -10.03
CA ASP A 415 -12.57 17.12 -10.56
C ASP A 415 -13.89 17.19 -9.75
N PHE A 416 -13.83 17.26 -8.43
CA PHE A 416 -15.01 17.44 -7.58
C PHE A 416 -15.73 18.77 -7.86
N ALA A 417 -14.98 19.85 -8.04
CA ALA A 417 -15.56 21.16 -8.34
C ALA A 417 -16.23 21.21 -9.71
N ILE A 418 -15.69 20.48 -10.70
CA ILE A 418 -16.30 20.38 -12.03
C ILE A 418 -17.58 19.54 -12.01
N GLN A 419 -17.60 18.46 -11.23
CA GLN A 419 -18.76 17.56 -11.15
C GLN A 419 -19.89 18.15 -10.30
N HIS A 420 -19.53 18.86 -9.23
CA HIS A 420 -20.49 19.41 -8.27
C HIS A 420 -20.23 20.91 -8.01
N PRO A 421 -20.26 21.76 -9.04
CA PRO A 421 -19.98 23.19 -8.89
C PRO A 421 -20.93 23.83 -7.88
N GLN A 422 -22.20 23.45 -7.82
CA GLN A 422 -23.17 23.98 -6.85
C GLN A 422 -22.80 23.74 -5.37
N LEU A 423 -21.93 22.76 -5.08
CA LEU A 423 -21.51 22.44 -3.71
C LEU A 423 -20.31 23.26 -3.23
N VAL A 424 -19.60 23.93 -4.14
CA VAL A 424 -18.35 24.61 -3.81
C VAL A 424 -18.60 26.04 -3.31
N HIS A 425 -17.94 26.44 -2.24
CA HIS A 425 -17.96 27.82 -1.75
C HIS A 425 -16.77 28.60 -2.31
N SER A 426 -15.58 28.09 -2.07
CA SER A 426 -14.30 28.76 -2.32
C SER A 426 -13.16 27.75 -2.37
N PHE A 427 -11.99 28.19 -2.85
CA PHE A 427 -10.83 27.33 -3.05
C PHE A 427 -9.63 27.79 -2.21
N LEU A 428 -9.01 26.85 -1.49
CA LEU A 428 -7.73 27.03 -0.82
C LEU A 428 -6.73 26.00 -1.36
N HIS A 429 -5.80 26.47 -2.18
CA HIS A 429 -4.77 25.63 -2.81
C HIS A 429 -3.45 25.77 -2.07
N ILE A 430 -2.89 24.67 -1.56
CA ILE A 430 -1.63 24.64 -0.82
C ILE A 430 -0.66 23.73 -1.57
N ASP A 431 0.36 24.30 -2.20
CA ASP A 431 1.29 23.57 -3.08
C ASP A 431 0.60 22.64 -4.09
N ALA A 432 -0.49 23.10 -4.67
CA ALA A 432 -1.36 22.30 -5.53
C ALA A 432 -0.60 21.72 -6.74
N GLU A 433 -0.67 20.41 -6.95
CA GLU A 433 -0.17 19.76 -8.16
C GLU A 433 -1.26 19.84 -9.24
N THR A 434 -0.98 20.57 -10.31
CA THR A 434 -1.84 20.73 -11.49
C THR A 434 -1.72 19.50 -12.39
N PRO A 435 -2.70 19.22 -13.28
CA PRO A 435 -2.62 18.12 -14.23
C PRO A 435 -1.32 18.14 -15.04
N ASP A 436 -0.90 19.31 -15.50
CA ASP A 436 0.34 19.46 -16.25
C ASP A 436 1.57 19.22 -15.37
N SER A 437 1.59 19.73 -14.14
CA SER A 437 2.73 19.52 -13.23
C SER A 437 2.91 18.06 -12.79
N TRP A 438 1.84 17.27 -12.83
CA TRP A 438 1.84 15.86 -12.42
C TRP A 438 2.03 14.89 -13.58
N TYR A 439 1.35 15.08 -14.71
CA TYR A 439 1.33 14.14 -15.84
C TYR A 439 2.27 14.52 -17.00
N THR A 440 2.94 15.67 -16.93
CA THR A 440 3.81 16.12 -18.02
C THR A 440 5.22 16.45 -17.53
N ASP A 441 6.08 16.80 -18.47
CA ASP A 441 7.46 17.19 -18.26
C ASP A 441 7.65 18.69 -18.02
N LYS A 442 6.57 19.47 -17.89
CA LYS A 442 6.64 20.91 -17.60
C LYS A 442 7.46 21.21 -16.35
N VAL A 443 7.39 20.36 -15.33
CA VAL A 443 8.27 20.48 -14.17
C VAL A 443 9.60 19.77 -14.47
N GLY A 444 10.69 20.52 -14.41
CA GLY A 444 12.02 20.03 -14.75
C GLY A 444 12.43 18.84 -13.89
N LEU A 445 13.07 17.82 -14.47
CA LEU A 445 13.48 16.61 -13.76
C LEU A 445 14.42 16.90 -12.58
N ASP A 446 15.35 17.83 -12.78
CA ASP A 446 16.39 18.19 -11.80
C ASP A 446 15.96 19.25 -10.81
N SER A 447 14.75 19.80 -10.96
CA SER A 447 14.21 20.81 -10.04
C SER A 447 14.07 20.32 -8.60
N GLY A 448 13.85 19.01 -8.43
CA GLY A 448 13.45 18.47 -7.14
C GLY A 448 11.98 18.70 -6.77
N ALA A 449 11.23 19.46 -7.57
CA ALA A 449 9.79 19.71 -7.39
C ALA A 449 8.92 18.67 -8.11
N ARG A 450 9.46 18.02 -9.15
CA ARG A 450 8.76 17.02 -9.96
C ARG A 450 8.39 15.77 -9.15
N ALA A 451 7.11 15.42 -9.16
CA ALA A 451 6.56 14.36 -8.30
C ALA A 451 5.89 13.20 -9.04
N GLY A 452 5.27 13.46 -10.20
CA GLY A 452 4.54 12.49 -10.99
C GLY A 452 5.38 11.91 -12.13
N PHE A 453 4.94 12.18 -13.36
CA PHE A 453 5.46 11.67 -14.64
C PHE A 453 6.97 11.71 -14.69
N ALA A 454 7.62 10.56 -14.85
CA ALA A 454 9.08 10.43 -14.95
C ALA A 454 9.88 11.16 -13.85
N SER A 455 9.34 11.25 -12.63
CA SER A 455 10.08 11.82 -11.49
C SER A 455 11.37 11.04 -11.22
N ARG A 456 12.39 11.75 -10.70
CA ARG A 456 13.72 11.17 -10.43
C ARG A 456 13.59 9.96 -9.49
N TYR A 457 14.19 8.83 -9.87
CA TYR A 457 14.07 7.51 -9.22
C TYR A 457 12.73 6.79 -9.35
N HIS A 458 11.71 7.40 -9.94
CA HIS A 458 10.35 6.85 -9.99
C HIS A 458 9.70 6.94 -11.37
N GLY A 459 10.49 7.21 -12.42
CA GLY A 459 10.08 6.97 -13.81
C GLY A 459 9.84 5.48 -14.08
N THR A 460 9.70 5.08 -15.34
CA THR A 460 9.23 3.73 -15.71
C THR A 460 9.95 2.60 -14.99
N PHE A 461 11.29 2.52 -15.10
CA PHE A 461 12.09 1.51 -14.38
C PHE A 461 12.28 1.83 -12.91
N GLY A 462 12.37 3.11 -12.57
CA GLY A 462 12.52 3.57 -11.20
C GLY A 462 11.35 3.11 -10.32
N SER A 463 10.14 3.16 -10.84
CA SER A 463 8.93 2.73 -10.13
C SER A 463 8.94 1.26 -9.75
N LEU A 464 9.59 0.39 -10.53
CA LEU A 464 9.74 -1.02 -10.17
C LEU A 464 10.65 -1.18 -8.94
N PHE A 465 11.81 -0.53 -8.95
CA PHE A 465 12.82 -0.69 -7.89
C PHE A 465 12.52 0.12 -6.63
N TYR A 466 11.93 1.29 -6.79
CA TYR A 466 11.71 2.24 -5.71
C TYR A 466 10.27 2.28 -5.24
N ASP A 467 9.28 1.74 -5.95
CA ASP A 467 7.89 1.72 -5.47
C ASP A 467 7.35 0.29 -5.32
N LEU A 468 7.42 -0.52 -6.39
CA LEU A 468 6.89 -1.89 -6.37
C LEU A 468 7.69 -2.83 -5.46
N LEU A 469 9.02 -2.87 -5.57
CA LEU A 469 9.84 -3.77 -4.74
C LEU A 469 9.67 -3.49 -3.23
N PRO A 470 9.69 -2.23 -2.75
CA PRO A 470 9.34 -1.95 -1.36
C PRO A 470 7.94 -2.42 -0.98
N ALA A 471 6.94 -2.26 -1.85
CA ALA A 471 5.58 -2.75 -1.61
C ALA A 471 5.54 -4.29 -1.52
N LEU A 472 6.25 -4.99 -2.40
CA LEU A 472 6.37 -6.45 -2.39
C LEU A 472 7.11 -6.95 -1.15
N ALA A 473 8.14 -6.24 -0.69
CA ALA A 473 8.91 -6.62 0.50
C ALA A 473 8.23 -6.22 1.82
N GLU A 474 7.18 -5.39 1.78
CA GLU A 474 6.55 -4.83 2.97
C GLU A 474 5.97 -5.89 3.92
N PRO A 475 5.27 -6.96 3.46
CA PRO A 475 4.70 -7.98 4.35
C PRO A 475 5.74 -8.81 5.11
N ILE A 476 7.03 -8.67 4.80
CA ILE A 476 8.12 -9.23 5.63
C ILE A 476 8.31 -8.37 6.91
N GLY A 477 7.67 -7.20 7.01
CA GLY A 477 7.64 -6.39 8.23
C GLY A 477 8.99 -5.74 8.62
N ILE A 478 10.08 -5.93 7.86
CA ILE A 478 11.43 -5.43 8.22
C ILE A 478 11.42 -3.92 8.50
N THR A 479 10.75 -3.15 7.64
CA THR A 479 10.67 -1.69 7.81
C THR A 479 9.85 -1.28 9.04
N ARG A 480 8.85 -2.09 9.42
CA ARG A 480 8.02 -1.87 10.62
C ARG A 480 8.76 -2.25 11.90
N ILE A 481 9.54 -3.33 11.89
CA ILE A 481 10.45 -3.71 13.00
C ILE A 481 11.43 -2.57 13.28
N ILE A 482 12.13 -2.08 12.24
CA ILE A 482 13.08 -0.97 12.38
C ILE A 482 12.34 0.28 12.89
N GLY A 483 11.11 0.53 12.44
CA GLY A 483 10.28 1.63 12.92
C GLY A 483 9.93 1.55 14.40
N LEU A 484 9.51 0.38 14.87
CA LEU A 484 9.24 0.13 16.28
C LEU A 484 10.48 0.36 17.14
N LEU A 485 11.64 -0.14 16.70
CA LEU A 485 12.93 0.08 17.39
C LEU A 485 13.33 1.56 17.43
N LYS A 486 12.90 2.37 16.45
CA LYS A 486 13.08 3.83 16.45
C LYS A 486 11.96 4.59 17.17
N GLY A 487 11.06 3.91 17.87
CA GLY A 487 10.00 4.52 18.68
C GLY A 487 8.80 5.04 17.87
N LYS A 488 8.57 4.53 16.66
CA LYS A 488 7.42 4.93 15.85
C LYS A 488 6.11 4.31 16.35
N SER A 489 5.08 5.15 16.43
CA SER A 489 3.76 4.81 16.97
C SER A 489 2.84 4.11 15.95
N VAL A 490 1.66 3.67 16.38
CA VAL A 490 0.61 3.16 15.48
C VAL A 490 0.15 4.24 14.50
N VAL A 491 0.06 5.49 14.98
CA VAL A 491 -0.21 6.67 14.14
C VAL A 491 0.84 6.76 13.04
N ASP A 492 2.10 6.44 13.36
CA ASP A 492 3.24 6.36 12.41
C ASP A 492 3.04 5.43 11.22
N ARG A 493 2.33 4.33 11.46
CA ARG A 493 2.17 3.25 10.48
C ARG A 493 0.89 3.36 9.67
N ILE A 494 -0.21 3.79 10.30
CA ILE A 494 -1.53 3.83 9.67
C ILE A 494 -1.79 5.18 9.00
N LEU A 495 -1.56 6.29 9.72
CA LEU A 495 -1.98 7.62 9.27
C LEU A 495 -0.90 8.39 8.50
N ALA A 496 0.29 7.79 8.39
CA ALA A 496 1.49 8.32 7.74
C ALA A 496 2.02 9.68 8.27
N PRO A 497 2.70 9.67 9.43
CA PRO A 497 3.46 10.74 10.04
C PRO A 497 4.93 10.58 9.64
N GLY A 498 5.27 11.29 8.58
CA GLY A 498 6.64 11.64 8.26
C GLY A 498 6.71 13.11 7.89
N GLN A 499 7.92 13.65 7.86
CA GLN A 499 8.17 14.88 7.09
C GLN A 499 7.77 14.61 5.64
N ARG A 500 7.06 15.54 4.99
CA ARG A 500 6.93 15.52 3.53
C ARG A 500 8.34 15.50 2.96
N ALA A 501 8.75 14.38 2.38
CA ALA A 501 10.00 14.35 1.65
C ALA A 501 9.75 14.98 0.27
N ARG A 502 10.77 15.71 -0.21
CA ARG A 502 10.83 16.16 -1.59
C ARG A 502 10.49 15.01 -2.52
N ALA A 503 9.68 15.31 -3.53
CA ALA A 503 9.21 14.33 -4.47
C ALA A 503 10.31 13.69 -5.34
N ALA A 504 11.52 14.27 -5.34
CA ALA A 504 12.70 13.80 -6.06
C ALA A 504 13.78 13.13 -5.17
N ARG A 505 13.45 12.69 -3.94
CA ARG A 505 14.38 11.90 -3.12
C ARG A 505 14.27 10.42 -3.46
N GLN A 506 15.40 9.72 -3.37
CA GLN A 506 15.49 8.26 -3.50
C GLN A 506 14.57 7.50 -2.52
N HIS A 507 14.22 8.14 -1.39
CA HIS A 507 13.25 7.65 -0.42
C HIS A 507 12.08 8.64 -0.32
N ASP A 508 11.06 8.45 -1.15
CA ASP A 508 9.86 9.30 -1.15
C ASP A 508 8.91 8.95 0.01
N LEU A 509 9.07 9.63 1.13
CA LEU A 509 8.24 9.41 2.33
C LEU A 509 6.75 9.68 2.11
N ALA A 510 6.39 10.34 1.01
CA ALA A 510 5.02 10.64 0.62
C ALA A 510 4.33 9.49 -0.17
N GLY A 511 4.90 8.29 -0.18
CA GLY A 511 4.16 7.11 -0.67
C GLY A 511 5.02 6.00 -1.25
N GLY A 512 6.21 6.31 -1.75
CA GLY A 512 7.14 5.37 -2.36
C GLY A 512 8.43 5.12 -1.58
N GLY A 513 9.36 4.40 -2.17
CA GLY A 513 10.72 4.23 -1.68
C GLY A 513 10.93 3.14 -0.62
N TRP A 514 12.18 2.70 -0.50
CA TRP A 514 12.65 1.86 0.61
C TRP A 514 12.62 2.70 1.90
N ARG A 515 11.54 2.61 2.69
CA ARG A 515 11.32 3.43 3.91
C ARG A 515 12.26 3.12 5.09
N ILE A 516 13.42 2.51 4.83
CA ILE A 516 14.41 2.04 5.82
C ILE A 516 14.92 3.21 6.68
N TRP A 517 15.18 4.37 6.05
CA TRP A 517 15.78 5.52 6.73
C TRP A 517 14.77 6.35 7.55
N ALA A 518 13.53 6.47 7.09
CA ALA A 518 12.48 7.22 7.78
C ALA A 518 11.62 6.39 8.75
N ALA A 519 11.68 5.06 8.64
CA ALA A 519 11.18 4.08 9.59
C ALA A 519 9.77 4.33 10.18
N GLY A 520 8.88 5.05 9.48
CA GLY A 520 7.45 5.08 9.76
C GLY A 520 6.76 4.09 8.81
N GLY A 521 6.85 2.80 9.16
CA GLY A 521 6.45 1.66 8.31
C GLY A 521 5.23 1.95 7.47
N GLY A 522 5.39 1.92 6.14
CA GLY A 522 4.27 2.13 5.24
C GLY A 522 3.44 0.87 5.20
N ASN A 523 2.12 0.98 5.43
CA ASN A 523 1.18 -0.10 5.20
C ASN A 523 1.26 -0.58 3.73
N PRO A 524 1.07 -1.88 3.44
CA PRO A 524 1.14 -2.38 2.07
C PRO A 524 0.12 -1.70 1.15
N ARG A 525 -1.04 -1.29 1.69
CA ARG A 525 -2.08 -0.53 0.96
C ARG A 525 -1.54 0.81 0.48
N LEU A 526 -0.85 1.53 1.34
CA LEU A 526 -0.31 2.86 1.05
C LEU A 526 0.77 2.78 -0.03
N LEU A 527 1.70 1.81 0.09
CA LEU A 527 2.77 1.64 -0.90
C LEU A 527 2.20 1.23 -2.26
N MET A 528 1.25 0.29 -2.28
CA MET A 528 0.60 -0.15 -3.51
C MET A 528 -0.22 0.98 -4.16
N SER A 529 -1.02 1.72 -3.39
CA SER A 529 -1.77 2.88 -3.91
C SER A 529 -0.84 3.95 -4.46
N SER A 530 0.25 4.27 -3.78
CA SER A 530 1.23 5.23 -4.28
C SER A 530 1.94 4.76 -5.54
N TRP A 531 2.24 3.47 -5.66
CA TRP A 531 2.82 2.92 -6.89
C TRP A 531 1.83 3.01 -8.05
N LEU A 532 0.56 2.68 -7.85
CA LEU A 532 -0.48 2.79 -8.88
C LEU A 532 -0.67 4.26 -9.32
N GLU A 533 -0.66 5.22 -8.40
CA GLU A 533 -0.65 6.66 -8.70
C GLU A 533 0.54 7.07 -9.59
N ARG A 534 1.73 6.51 -9.35
CA ARG A 534 2.92 6.78 -10.16
C ARG A 534 2.90 6.07 -11.50
N LEU A 535 2.34 4.87 -11.59
CA LEU A 535 2.14 4.17 -12.86
C LEU A 535 1.22 4.98 -13.77
N ASP A 536 0.10 5.47 -13.25
CA ASP A 536 -0.80 6.36 -14.00
C ASP A 536 -0.10 7.66 -14.40
N ALA A 537 0.66 8.27 -13.49
CA ALA A 537 1.45 9.45 -13.80
C ALA A 537 2.45 9.19 -14.94
N ASN A 538 3.09 8.02 -14.95
CA ASN A 538 4.07 7.60 -15.95
C ASN A 538 3.47 7.28 -17.33
N LEU A 539 2.15 7.10 -17.45
CA LEU A 539 1.46 7.13 -18.75
C LEU A 539 1.48 8.52 -19.39
N GLY A 540 1.79 9.55 -18.59
CA GLY A 540 1.91 10.93 -19.01
C GLY A 540 0.62 11.46 -19.63
N ARG A 541 0.71 12.07 -20.82
CA ARG A 541 -0.46 12.60 -21.54
C ARG A 541 -1.45 11.52 -22.01
N ALA A 542 -1.03 10.26 -22.07
CA ALA A 542 -1.90 9.14 -22.41
C ALA A 542 -2.73 8.65 -21.20
N SER A 543 -2.44 9.14 -19.98
CA SER A 543 -3.24 8.82 -18.81
C SER A 543 -4.71 9.24 -19.03
N PRO A 544 -5.68 8.35 -18.80
CA PRO A 544 -7.10 8.68 -18.82
C PRO A 544 -7.46 9.83 -17.86
N ASN A 545 -6.78 9.90 -16.71
CA ASN A 545 -6.95 11.00 -15.75
C ASN A 545 -6.48 12.33 -16.33
N TYR A 546 -5.30 12.36 -16.96
CA TYR A 546 -4.81 13.57 -17.61
C TYR A 546 -5.75 14.04 -18.73
N VAL A 547 -6.14 13.14 -19.63
CA VAL A 547 -7.04 13.47 -20.76
C VAL A 547 -8.33 14.10 -20.24
N ARG A 548 -8.92 13.53 -19.17
CA ARG A 548 -10.15 14.04 -18.56
C ARG A 548 -9.94 15.38 -17.87
N LEU A 549 -8.96 15.49 -16.98
CA LEU A 549 -8.67 16.72 -16.24
C LEU A 549 -8.33 17.87 -17.19
N ASN A 550 -7.52 17.61 -18.22
CA ASN A 550 -7.17 18.57 -19.24
C ASN A 550 -8.40 19.02 -20.06
N LYS A 551 -9.26 18.08 -20.48
CA LYS A 551 -10.53 18.41 -21.18
C LYS A 551 -11.43 19.35 -20.36
N THR A 552 -11.43 19.20 -19.04
CA THR A 552 -12.22 20.04 -18.13
C THR A 552 -11.49 21.29 -17.62
N SER A 553 -10.24 21.52 -18.03
CA SER A 553 -9.41 22.60 -17.46
C SER A 553 -9.98 24.00 -17.75
N SER A 554 -10.54 24.24 -18.94
CA SER A 554 -11.16 25.53 -19.26
C SER A 554 -12.37 25.84 -18.36
N HIS A 555 -13.23 24.85 -18.13
CA HIS A 555 -14.37 24.98 -17.23
C HIS A 555 -13.90 25.20 -15.78
N TYR A 556 -12.86 24.49 -15.34
CA TYR A 556 -12.30 24.71 -14.00
C TYR A 556 -11.73 26.12 -13.85
N ARG A 557 -11.03 26.63 -14.85
CA ARG A 557 -10.54 28.02 -14.86
C ARG A 557 -11.68 29.05 -14.80
N SER A 558 -12.84 28.76 -15.42
CA SER A 558 -14.06 29.58 -15.26
C SER A 558 -14.52 29.59 -13.81
N LEU A 559 -14.62 28.42 -13.16
CA LEU A 559 -15.02 28.32 -11.75
C LEU A 559 -14.05 29.04 -10.81
N LEU A 560 -12.74 28.96 -11.07
CA LEU A 560 -11.75 29.72 -10.32
C LEU A 560 -11.91 31.22 -10.48
N SER A 561 -12.45 31.68 -11.60
CA SER A 561 -12.76 33.09 -11.80
C SER A 561 -14.08 33.49 -11.12
N GLU A 562 -15.01 32.59 -10.93
CA GLU A 562 -16.32 32.92 -10.37
C GLU A 562 -16.35 32.88 -8.83
N ARG A 563 -15.30 32.40 -8.16
CA ARG A 563 -15.36 32.07 -6.73
C ARG A 563 -14.11 32.47 -5.97
N PRO A 564 -14.22 32.84 -4.68
CA PRO A 564 -13.05 33.22 -3.89
C PRO A 564 -11.94 32.16 -3.92
N VAL A 565 -10.71 32.56 -4.27
CA VAL A 565 -9.55 31.67 -4.35
C VAL A 565 -8.39 32.22 -3.52
N ALA A 566 -7.76 31.35 -2.74
CA ALA A 566 -6.48 31.59 -2.09
C ALA A 566 -5.45 30.55 -2.55
N VAL A 567 -4.28 31.02 -2.96
CA VAL A 567 -3.18 30.16 -3.40
C VAL A 567 -1.99 30.36 -2.47
N LEU A 568 -1.51 29.27 -1.87
CA LEU A 568 -0.32 29.25 -1.02
C LEU A 568 0.69 28.30 -1.65
N SER A 569 1.85 28.82 -2.02
CA SER A 569 2.90 28.02 -2.63
C SER A 569 4.21 28.17 -1.84
N SER A 570 4.93 27.06 -1.70
CA SER A 570 6.21 26.99 -1.01
C SER A 570 7.21 27.83 -1.77
N PHE A 571 7.85 28.78 -1.09
CA PHE A 571 8.93 29.57 -1.65
C PHE A 571 9.98 28.67 -2.32
N TRP A 572 10.30 27.54 -1.68
CA TRP A 572 11.27 26.58 -2.18
C TRP A 572 10.83 25.91 -3.47
N ARG A 573 9.62 25.35 -3.55
CA ARG A 573 9.14 24.72 -4.81
C ARG A 573 9.06 25.73 -5.95
N MET A 574 8.60 26.95 -5.67
CA MET A 574 8.50 28.02 -6.66
C MET A 574 9.85 28.47 -7.22
N HIS A 575 10.92 28.46 -6.42
CA HIS A 575 12.27 28.87 -6.86
C HIS A 575 13.14 27.70 -7.33
N ALA A 576 12.76 26.47 -6.97
CA ALA A 576 13.41 25.28 -7.47
C ALA A 576 13.15 25.06 -8.97
N ASP A 577 12.00 25.53 -9.46
CA ASP A 577 11.63 25.52 -10.87
C ASP A 577 10.71 26.70 -11.18
N VAL A 578 11.30 27.82 -11.61
CA VAL A 578 10.55 29.06 -11.85
C VAL A 578 9.71 28.97 -13.12
N GLU A 579 10.24 28.32 -14.16
CA GLU A 579 9.67 28.18 -15.51
C GLU A 579 8.72 26.97 -15.59
N GLY A 580 8.95 25.91 -14.82
CA GLY A 580 8.03 24.78 -14.74
C GLY A 580 7.00 24.96 -13.63
N TRP A 581 7.31 24.49 -12.41
CA TRP A 581 6.39 24.55 -11.26
C TRP A 581 5.84 25.97 -11.01
N GLY A 582 6.73 26.96 -11.03
CA GLY A 582 6.38 28.33 -10.69
C GLY A 582 5.45 28.99 -11.71
N GLU A 583 5.64 28.71 -12.98
CA GLU A 583 4.79 29.19 -14.08
C GLU A 583 3.44 28.49 -14.06
N GLU A 584 3.43 27.17 -13.85
CA GLU A 584 2.19 26.40 -13.71
C GLU A 584 1.28 26.94 -12.61
N GLN A 585 1.81 27.26 -11.43
CA GLN A 585 1.01 27.89 -10.37
C GLN A 585 0.45 29.26 -10.80
N ARG A 586 1.24 30.06 -11.53
CA ARG A 586 0.84 31.39 -11.99
C ARG A 586 -0.24 31.32 -13.06
N GLU A 587 -0.08 30.46 -14.05
CA GLU A 587 -0.96 30.42 -15.22
C GLU A 587 -2.22 29.61 -14.99
N SER A 588 -2.14 28.49 -14.28
CA SER A 588 -3.27 27.58 -14.12
C SER A 588 -4.18 27.94 -12.94
N LEU A 589 -3.65 28.57 -11.89
CA LEU A 589 -4.40 28.89 -10.66
C LEU A 589 -4.56 30.39 -10.45
N VAL A 590 -3.45 31.15 -10.44
CA VAL A 590 -3.47 32.57 -10.05
C VAL A 590 -4.07 33.45 -11.15
N ALA A 591 -3.68 33.27 -12.41
CA ALA A 591 -4.15 34.10 -13.51
C ALA A 591 -5.67 33.98 -13.75
N PRO A 592 -6.29 32.79 -13.73
CA PRO A 592 -7.74 32.65 -13.82
C PRO A 592 -8.47 33.33 -12.66
N ALA A 593 -8.00 33.14 -11.43
CA ALA A 593 -8.60 33.78 -10.25
C ALA A 593 -8.45 35.32 -10.27
N LYS A 594 -7.36 35.84 -10.82
CA LYS A 594 -7.12 37.30 -10.89
C LYS A 594 -8.04 38.00 -11.89
N LYS A 595 -8.38 37.36 -13.02
CA LYS A 595 -9.15 37.99 -14.13
C LYS A 595 -10.53 38.53 -13.70
N SER A 596 -11.08 38.05 -12.61
CA SER A 596 -12.44 38.31 -12.14
C SER A 596 -12.51 38.92 -10.73
N SER A 597 -11.39 39.39 -10.18
CA SER A 597 -11.28 39.85 -8.78
C SER A 597 -11.55 38.79 -7.69
N SER A 598 -11.60 37.50 -8.07
CA SER A 598 -11.88 36.40 -7.14
C SER A 598 -10.66 35.94 -6.32
N LEU A 599 -9.44 36.32 -6.74
CA LEU A 599 -8.22 36.04 -5.98
C LEU A 599 -8.19 36.85 -4.68
N VAL A 600 -8.41 36.15 -3.57
CA VAL A 600 -8.33 36.69 -2.20
C VAL A 600 -6.88 36.87 -1.75
N GLY A 601 -5.97 36.02 -2.23
CA GLY A 601 -4.55 36.22 -2.01
C GLY A 601 -3.66 35.12 -2.58
N TRP A 602 -2.41 35.49 -2.81
CA TRP A 602 -1.34 34.58 -3.21
C TRP A 602 -0.11 34.79 -2.33
N TRP A 603 0.30 33.75 -1.60
CA TRP A 603 1.43 33.82 -0.69
C TRP A 603 2.55 32.86 -1.09
N ARG A 604 3.78 33.37 -1.01
CA ARG A 604 5.00 32.57 -1.10
C ARG A 604 5.58 32.41 0.30
N LEU A 605 5.67 31.17 0.78
CA LEU A 605 5.99 30.88 2.17
C LEU A 605 7.33 30.15 2.29
N GLY A 606 8.27 30.74 3.04
CA GLY A 606 9.58 30.18 3.36
C GLY A 606 10.68 31.23 3.50
N ASP A 607 11.80 30.85 4.11
CA ASP A 607 12.95 31.74 4.33
C ASP A 607 14.05 31.44 3.30
N ARG A 608 14.27 32.39 2.39
CA ARG A 608 15.32 32.34 1.35
C ARG A 608 16.72 32.16 1.94
N LYS A 609 17.04 32.79 3.07
CA LYS A 609 18.39 32.82 3.65
C LYS A 609 18.76 31.50 4.31
N LYS A 610 17.80 30.85 4.97
CA LYS A 610 18.06 29.65 5.76
C LYS A 610 17.93 28.34 4.97
N ARG A 611 17.47 28.35 3.72
CA ARG A 611 17.10 27.11 3.00
C ARG A 611 16.09 26.25 3.76
N THR A 612 15.27 26.89 4.60
CA THR A 612 14.33 26.24 5.52
C THR A 612 12.93 26.87 5.43
N GLY A 613 11.90 26.14 5.84
CA GLY A 613 10.53 26.67 5.98
C GLY A 613 9.62 26.61 4.75
N GLY A 614 9.80 25.64 3.85
CA GLY A 614 8.83 25.33 2.77
C GLY A 614 8.14 23.99 2.98
N SER A 615 7.31 23.56 2.02
CA SER A 615 6.64 22.26 1.99
C SER A 615 7.56 21.07 2.28
N ASP A 616 8.82 21.15 1.83
CA ASP A 616 9.90 20.18 2.03
C ASP A 616 10.32 19.95 3.50
N GLN A 617 9.94 20.85 4.41
CA GLN A 617 10.12 20.72 5.86
C GLN A 617 8.78 20.64 6.60
N GLY A 618 7.68 20.67 5.86
CA GLY A 618 6.34 20.52 6.42
C GLY A 618 6.08 19.08 6.86
N GLY A 619 5.32 18.91 7.94
CA GLY A 619 4.61 17.68 8.25
C GLY A 619 3.45 17.43 7.27
N ALA A 620 2.53 16.55 7.66
CA ALA A 620 1.39 16.08 6.85
C ALA A 620 0.56 17.20 6.16
N ALA A 621 0.32 18.32 6.84
CA ALA A 621 -0.42 19.46 6.32
C ALA A 621 0.40 20.39 5.38
N GLY A 622 1.60 19.97 4.96
CA GLY A 622 2.47 20.76 4.10
C GLY A 622 2.96 22.02 4.79
N ILE A 623 2.98 23.15 4.07
CA ILE A 623 3.42 24.44 4.62
C ILE A 623 2.60 24.82 5.86
N CYS A 624 1.32 24.46 5.91
CA CYS A 624 0.42 24.75 7.03
C CYS A 624 0.75 24.00 8.32
N SER A 625 1.80 23.18 8.35
CA SER A 625 2.35 22.60 9.58
C SER A 625 3.52 23.39 10.16
N THR A 626 4.08 24.34 9.41
CA THR A 626 5.20 25.16 9.86
C THR A 626 4.71 26.34 10.70
N LYS A 627 5.51 26.83 11.66
CA LYS A 627 5.12 27.93 12.56
C LYS A 627 4.60 29.16 11.81
N MET A 628 5.28 29.56 10.74
CA MET A 628 4.84 30.68 9.89
C MET A 628 3.70 30.27 8.96
N GLY A 629 3.76 29.09 8.38
CA GLY A 629 2.76 28.63 7.41
C GLY A 629 1.37 28.46 8.01
N VAL A 630 1.25 27.97 9.25
CA VAL A 630 -0.03 27.91 9.98
C VAL A 630 -0.70 29.28 9.97
N ILE A 631 0.03 30.35 10.27
CA ILE A 631 -0.53 31.71 10.35
C ILE A 631 -1.13 32.13 9.00
N PHE A 632 -0.40 31.92 7.90
CA PHE A 632 -0.89 32.28 6.56
C PHE A 632 -2.03 31.37 6.09
N CYS A 633 -2.02 30.09 6.46
CA CYS A 633 -3.13 29.19 6.13
C CYS A 633 -4.39 29.56 6.91
N GLU A 634 -4.28 29.84 8.23
CA GLU A 634 -5.39 30.35 9.04
C GLU A 634 -5.92 31.68 8.47
N GLU A 635 -5.03 32.59 8.09
CA GLU A 635 -5.40 33.87 7.51
C GLU A 635 -6.09 33.73 6.15
N ALA A 636 -5.61 32.84 5.28
CA ALA A 636 -6.25 32.54 4.01
C ALA A 636 -7.68 32.01 4.21
N VAL A 637 -7.90 31.12 5.19
CA VAL A 637 -9.23 30.63 5.55
C VAL A 637 -10.13 31.79 6.00
N ARG A 638 -9.67 32.65 6.91
CA ARG A 638 -10.44 33.83 7.38
C ARG A 638 -10.83 34.73 6.22
N LYS A 639 -9.90 35.04 5.31
CA LYS A 639 -10.17 35.89 4.15
C LYS A 639 -11.13 35.27 3.15
N LEU A 640 -11.08 33.94 2.95
CA LEU A 640 -12.04 33.25 2.08
C LEU A 640 -13.46 33.27 2.68
N ILE A 641 -13.59 33.12 4.00
CA ILE A 641 -14.86 33.27 4.70
C ILE A 641 -15.38 34.70 4.54
N ALA A 642 -14.54 35.70 4.75
CA ALA A 642 -14.90 37.11 4.57
C ALA A 642 -15.36 37.42 3.14
N ALA A 643 -14.62 36.92 2.15
CA ALA A 643 -14.96 37.10 0.73
C ALA A 643 -16.29 36.43 0.37
N GLY A 644 -16.59 35.25 0.90
CA GLY A 644 -17.88 34.58 0.69
C GLY A 644 -19.05 35.31 1.35
N GLN A 645 -18.85 35.88 2.54
CA GLN A 645 -19.85 36.73 3.19
C GLN A 645 -20.14 37.99 2.37
N PHE A 646 -19.10 38.63 1.83
CA PHE A 646 -19.25 39.78 0.94
C PHE A 646 -20.01 39.40 -0.34
N TRP A 647 -19.65 38.28 -0.97
CA TRP A 647 -20.30 37.77 -2.18
C TRP A 647 -21.82 37.59 -2.01
N ASN A 648 -22.23 36.93 -0.92
CA ASN A 648 -23.64 36.72 -0.61
C ASN A 648 -24.37 38.04 -0.32
N SER A 649 -23.69 39.02 0.29
CA SER A 649 -24.28 40.35 0.53
C SER A 649 -24.49 41.16 -0.76
N THR A 650 -23.56 41.07 -1.72
CA THR A 650 -23.70 41.72 -3.03
C THR A 650 -24.75 41.06 -3.91
N ALA A 651 -24.92 39.73 -3.81
CA ALA A 651 -25.96 39.01 -4.55
C ALA A 651 -27.37 39.26 -3.99
N ALA A 652 -27.49 39.58 -2.70
CA ALA A 652 -28.76 39.86 -2.02
C ALA A 652 -29.25 41.32 -2.16
N SER A 653 -28.42 42.24 -2.66
CA SER A 653 -28.81 43.61 -3.01
C SER A 653 -28.88 43.76 -4.53
N PRO A 654 -30.03 43.51 -5.17
CA PRO A 654 -30.26 44.08 -6.49
C PRO A 654 -30.27 45.60 -6.29
N LEU A 655 -29.43 46.31 -7.05
CA LEU A 655 -29.47 47.76 -7.20
C LEU A 655 -30.94 48.23 -7.24
N GLN A 656 -31.33 49.00 -6.23
CA GLN A 656 -32.52 49.85 -6.29
C GLN A 656 -32.27 51.01 -7.25
#